data_AF-A4KCH3-F1
#
_entry.id   AF-A4KCH3-F1
#
_cell.length_a   1.000
_cell.length_b   1.000
_cell.length_c   1.000
_cell.angle_alpha   90.00
_cell.angle_beta   90.00
_cell.angle_gamma   90.00
#
_symmetry.space_group_name_H-M   'P 1'
#
loop_
_entity.id
_entity.type
_entity.pdbx_description
1 polymer ?
#
loop_
_entity_poly.entity_id
_entity_poly.type
_entity_poly.pdbx_seq_one_letter_code
_entity_poly.pdbx_strand_id
1 'polypeptide(L)'
;MTRGQRRRLNSRSVAVIVLLCFVERILAQLRYSLPEEIQVGHPVGNVAKDLGLDISSLAARRFRIVPGPNHHLFQLNHNNGMLYVEKKIDREELCDGTKVCLVNLKIVVESPLEIHYVGVEIADVNDHAPTFPESEQRLEIAEHTPPGTRFQIHAARDPDVGTLTVRSYKLSQNDCFEIEIRDTEEDKIPFLVLKKPLDREQKAQHNLTLTALDGGNPSKSGSLSLTIEVLDTNDNRPVFSKDIYTVSLDENAPKGTLVVQLNATDLDEGLNGEIEYSFGKTQKKKVQDTFELDGLTGEIRVKGQVDFEDTEIYRLDIQASDKGQPPWTAESRVVIKIRDVNDNQPEVEITSLSTSVPEDAKHGTVISLISIRDRDSGLNGKVICKISGDVPFDLTPSIEENMYSLVTKGRLDREAVSHYDIVITATDCGEPQLSTVKSLTVFVSDVNDNRPIFNQNPFELYLVENNAQGASIFSLSAADDDLNENAIVNYNIVRGDGLQNDLTSFLNINSENGQISALKSFDFETLKTFQFQVVASDSGSPSLSSNVTVNVFILDQNDNAPVILYPVSSNGSAEGVEEIPRNVNAGHLVTKVRAYDADIGYNGWLLFSLQQVSDHSLFGLDRYTGQIRTLRSFTETDEAEHKLVILVKDNGNVSLSATATVMVKLVEPKEAFAASDLQSSAKDDEDSHVTFYLMITLGSVSVLFIISIIVLIAMQCSKSPDYTSKYLPETNYDGTLCHSIQYRSGDKRYMLVGPRMSIGSTIVPGSHANTLVLPDRRRNNEEPKMPSADWRYSASLRAGGVMQSSVHMEESSVMQGAQGVLVQNWPTASSAADAEGGEVSPPMGAGVDSNSWHFRYGPGGPGAPPQHLKPGEVPPEAFIIPGSPAIISIRQNQGGEDDKSDFITFGKKEEAKKKKKKKKEKKDKKDKGKDDGDE
;
A
#
# COMPACT_ATOMS: atom_id res chain seq x y z
N MET A 1 82.26 79.42 1.27
CA MET A 1 83.22 80.46 1.70
C MET A 1 84.33 79.82 2.52
N THR A 2 85.59 80.19 2.31
CA THR A 2 86.72 79.93 3.21
C THR A 2 87.14 81.24 3.90
N ARG A 3 87.76 81.15 5.09
CA ARG A 3 88.35 82.25 5.90
C ARG A 3 87.35 83.36 6.32
N GLY A 4 87.19 83.70 7.60
CA GLY A 4 88.20 83.74 8.66
C GLY A 4 88.72 85.18 8.86
N GLN A 5 88.17 85.85 9.88
CA GLN A 5 88.77 86.92 10.70
C GLN A 5 89.77 87.93 10.07
N ARG A 6 89.42 89.23 10.06
CA ARG A 6 89.83 90.21 11.12
C ARG A 6 89.31 91.65 10.89
N ARG A 7 89.06 92.37 11.99
CA ARG A 7 88.91 93.84 12.04
C ARG A 7 90.23 94.49 12.45
N ARG A 8 90.60 95.61 11.80
CA ARG A 8 91.20 96.86 12.35
C ARG A 8 91.56 97.75 11.14
N LEU A 9 91.07 98.97 10.92
CA LEU A 9 90.85 100.18 11.73
C LEU A 9 91.97 101.23 11.49
N ASN A 10 91.58 102.28 10.76
CA ASN A 10 92.07 103.66 10.71
C ASN A 10 93.48 104.05 10.20
N SER A 11 93.44 104.88 9.16
CA SER A 11 94.14 106.17 9.02
C SER A 11 95.64 106.20 8.70
N ARG A 12 95.95 106.66 7.48
CA ARG A 12 96.70 107.91 7.27
C ARG A 12 96.35 108.55 5.93
N SER A 13 96.64 109.85 5.80
CA SER A 13 96.14 110.73 4.73
C SER A 13 97.23 111.18 3.75
N VAL A 14 96.79 111.77 2.62
CA VAL A 14 97.57 112.55 1.64
C VAL A 14 98.41 111.73 0.64
N ALA A 15 98.47 112.24 -0.60
CA ALA A 15 99.47 111.99 -1.68
C ALA A 15 99.02 111.28 -2.99
N VAL A 16 97.75 111.39 -3.42
CA VAL A 16 97.38 111.23 -4.85
C VAL A 16 96.42 112.35 -5.31
N ILE A 17 96.89 113.60 -5.25
CA ILE A 17 96.24 114.76 -5.90
C ILE A 17 97.31 115.57 -6.64
N VAL A 18 97.78 115.06 -7.79
CA VAL A 18 98.17 115.81 -9.02
C VAL A 18 98.22 114.80 -10.17
N LEU A 19 97.07 114.55 -10.83
CA LEU A 19 97.05 114.16 -12.26
C LEU A 19 95.71 114.52 -12.95
N LEU A 20 94.92 115.42 -12.37
CA LEU A 20 93.72 116.00 -12.99
C LEU A 20 94.14 117.20 -13.85
N CYS A 21 94.57 116.96 -15.09
CA CYS A 21 94.78 118.01 -16.09
C CYS A 21 94.68 117.55 -17.56
N PHE A 22 94.01 116.43 -17.83
CA PHE A 22 93.54 116.11 -19.19
C PHE A 22 92.01 116.04 -19.18
N VAL A 23 91.40 116.89 -20.01
CA VAL A 23 89.94 116.97 -20.16
C VAL A 23 89.53 115.94 -21.19
N GLU A 24 89.05 114.77 -20.74
CA GLU A 24 88.25 113.92 -21.61
C GLU A 24 86.95 114.65 -21.94
N ARG A 25 86.79 115.02 -23.22
CA ARG A 25 85.51 115.50 -23.73
C ARG A 25 84.55 114.32 -23.82
N ILE A 26 83.69 114.18 -22.82
CA ILE A 26 82.56 113.26 -22.86
C ILE A 26 81.67 113.66 -24.05
N LEU A 27 81.73 112.89 -25.13
CA LEU A 27 80.79 112.96 -26.25
C LEU A 27 79.47 112.32 -25.80
N ALA A 28 78.68 113.08 -25.05
CA ALA A 28 77.35 112.67 -24.62
C ALA A 28 76.44 112.57 -25.85
N GLN A 29 76.14 111.34 -26.28
CA GLN A 29 75.11 111.10 -27.30
C GLN A 29 73.75 111.46 -26.70
N LEU A 30 73.04 112.38 -27.35
CA LEU A 30 71.72 112.82 -26.90
C LEU A 30 70.72 111.64 -27.03
N ARG A 31 69.94 111.41 -25.97
CA ARG A 31 68.89 110.39 -25.96
C ARG A 31 67.58 111.00 -25.47
N TYR A 32 66.52 110.68 -26.19
CA TYR A 32 65.14 110.88 -25.75
C TYR A 32 64.47 109.52 -25.59
N SER A 33 63.54 109.40 -24.65
CA SER A 33 62.64 108.26 -24.54
C SER A 33 61.22 108.74 -24.86
N LEU A 34 60.49 107.94 -25.63
CA LEU A 34 59.17 108.29 -26.15
C LEU A 34 58.30 107.03 -26.13
N PRO A 35 57.14 107.03 -25.45
CA PRO A 35 56.14 105.98 -25.61
C PRO A 35 55.69 105.84 -27.07
N GLU A 36 55.37 104.63 -27.48
CA GLU A 36 54.64 104.40 -28.73
C GLU A 36 53.16 104.82 -28.65
N GLU A 37 52.40 104.62 -29.73
CA GLU A 37 50.98 105.03 -29.86
C GLU A 37 50.67 106.51 -29.63
N ILE A 38 51.71 107.34 -29.59
CA ILE A 38 51.59 108.79 -29.45
C ILE A 38 51.07 109.44 -30.73
N GLN A 39 50.18 110.43 -30.54
CA GLN A 39 49.57 111.21 -31.61
C GLN A 39 50.61 111.99 -32.44
N VAL A 40 50.40 112.02 -33.76
CA VAL A 40 51.20 112.82 -34.70
C VAL A 40 51.19 114.30 -34.29
N GLY A 41 52.36 114.94 -34.35
CA GLY A 41 52.59 116.31 -33.87
C GLY A 41 53.05 116.41 -32.41
N HIS A 42 53.20 115.31 -31.68
CA HIS A 42 53.72 115.34 -30.30
C HIS A 42 55.20 115.75 -30.24
N PRO A 43 55.61 116.65 -29.32
CA PRO A 43 57.00 117.07 -29.16
C PRO A 43 57.84 116.03 -28.39
N VAL A 44 58.88 115.49 -29.03
CA VAL A 44 59.81 114.50 -28.44
C VAL A 44 60.87 115.17 -27.56
N GLY A 45 61.37 116.35 -27.95
CA GLY A 45 62.42 117.07 -27.23
C GLY A 45 62.94 118.29 -28.00
N ASN A 46 63.70 119.18 -27.33
CA ASN A 46 64.32 120.34 -27.99
C ASN A 46 65.80 120.08 -28.28
N VAL A 47 66.05 119.49 -29.45
CA VAL A 47 67.39 119.10 -29.90
C VAL A 47 68.36 120.28 -29.91
N ALA A 48 67.92 121.46 -30.35
CA ALA A 48 68.81 122.63 -30.41
C ALA A 48 69.23 123.10 -29.01
N LYS A 49 68.28 123.24 -28.08
CA LYS A 49 68.54 123.64 -26.70
C LYS A 49 69.46 122.65 -25.99
N ASP A 50 69.19 121.36 -26.14
CA ASP A 50 69.90 120.30 -25.43
C ASP A 50 71.32 120.06 -26.02
N LEU A 51 71.55 120.44 -27.28
CA LEU A 51 72.89 120.56 -27.90
C LEU A 51 73.57 121.93 -27.67
N GLY A 52 72.91 122.89 -27.02
CA GLY A 52 73.44 124.24 -26.78
C GLY A 52 73.53 125.14 -28.02
N LEU A 53 72.77 124.86 -29.08
CA LEU A 53 72.73 125.63 -30.32
C LEU A 53 71.79 126.84 -30.17
N ASP A 54 72.26 128.03 -30.57
CA ASP A 54 71.41 129.23 -30.55
C ASP A 54 70.30 129.16 -31.60
N ILE A 55 69.06 129.34 -31.13
CA ILE A 55 67.82 129.26 -31.89
C ILE A 55 67.83 130.25 -33.06
N SER A 56 68.41 131.45 -32.90
CA SER A 56 68.46 132.45 -33.97
C SER A 56 69.29 132.00 -35.19
N SER A 57 70.23 131.06 -34.98
CA SER A 57 71.13 130.56 -36.01
C SER A 57 70.59 129.36 -36.81
N LEU A 58 69.62 128.61 -36.28
CA LEU A 58 69.23 127.28 -36.79
C LEU A 58 68.75 127.28 -38.25
N ALA A 59 67.89 128.24 -38.60
CA ALA A 59 67.35 128.38 -39.94
C ALA A 59 68.44 128.76 -40.97
N ALA A 60 69.35 129.66 -40.60
CA ALA A 60 70.50 130.03 -41.44
C ALA A 60 71.51 128.89 -41.58
N ARG A 61 71.66 128.06 -40.53
CA ARG A 61 72.53 126.88 -40.49
C ARG A 61 71.87 125.58 -40.97
N ARG A 62 70.67 125.66 -41.59
CA ARG A 62 69.95 124.54 -42.24
C ARG A 62 69.79 123.29 -41.36
N PHE A 63 69.45 123.49 -40.08
CA PHE A 63 69.33 122.43 -39.07
C PHE A 63 68.30 121.35 -39.46
N ARG A 64 68.77 120.14 -39.83
CA ARG A 64 67.91 119.09 -40.45
C ARG A 64 68.31 117.66 -40.10
N ILE A 65 67.34 116.75 -40.16
CA ILE A 65 67.59 115.30 -40.09
C ILE A 65 68.21 114.82 -41.42
N VAL A 66 69.14 113.86 -41.36
CA VAL A 66 69.67 113.16 -42.54
C VAL A 66 68.73 112.02 -42.94
N PRO A 67 68.32 111.89 -44.21
CA PRO A 67 67.52 110.77 -44.68
C PRO A 67 68.18 109.42 -44.38
N GLY A 68 67.38 108.50 -43.86
CA GLY A 68 67.73 107.13 -43.45
C GLY A 68 66.45 106.29 -43.29
N PRO A 69 66.51 105.00 -42.91
CA PRO A 69 65.33 104.14 -42.94
C PRO A 69 64.15 104.71 -42.13
N ASN A 70 64.39 105.06 -40.86
CA ASN A 70 63.37 105.50 -39.92
C ASN A 70 63.23 107.04 -39.84
N HIS A 71 63.87 107.80 -40.75
CA HIS A 71 63.85 109.28 -40.69
C HIS A 71 62.45 109.88 -40.87
N HIS A 72 61.54 109.11 -41.47
CA HIS A 72 60.19 109.53 -41.84
C HIS A 72 59.18 109.43 -40.68
N LEU A 73 59.60 108.92 -39.51
CA LEU A 73 58.80 108.87 -38.28
C LEU A 73 58.85 110.19 -37.49
N PHE A 74 59.85 111.03 -37.75
CA PHE A 74 60.13 112.24 -36.96
C PHE A 74 60.38 113.47 -37.83
N GLN A 75 59.83 114.61 -37.43
CA GLN A 75 60.02 115.90 -38.08
C GLN A 75 60.82 116.85 -37.17
N LEU A 76 61.89 117.47 -37.68
CA LEU A 76 62.66 118.48 -36.95
C LEU A 76 62.25 119.89 -37.41
N ASN A 77 61.81 120.72 -36.47
CA ASN A 77 61.40 122.09 -36.77
C ASN A 77 62.62 123.03 -36.80
N HIS A 78 63.00 123.42 -38.02
CA HIS A 78 64.12 124.29 -38.37
C HIS A 78 64.15 125.65 -37.64
N ASN A 79 63.01 126.13 -37.12
CA ASN A 79 62.88 127.47 -36.52
C ASN A 79 63.02 127.48 -34.98
N ASN A 80 62.75 126.36 -34.30
CA ASN A 80 62.78 126.29 -32.83
C ASN A 80 63.57 125.09 -32.26
N GLY A 81 64.06 124.21 -33.13
CA GLY A 81 64.87 123.04 -32.77
C GLY A 81 64.11 121.90 -32.11
N MET A 82 62.78 121.94 -32.08
CA MET A 82 61.94 120.86 -31.55
C MET A 82 61.89 119.68 -32.53
N LEU A 83 62.04 118.47 -32.00
CA LEU A 83 61.72 117.23 -32.69
C LEU A 83 60.25 116.85 -32.40
N TYR A 84 59.51 116.49 -33.44
CA TYR A 84 58.11 116.07 -33.38
C TYR A 84 57.92 114.69 -34.00
N VAL A 85 56.85 114.00 -33.60
CA VAL A 85 56.37 112.75 -34.22
C VAL A 85 55.63 113.07 -35.53
N GLU A 86 56.04 112.49 -36.65
CA GLU A 86 55.46 112.73 -38.00
C GLU A 86 54.45 111.64 -38.42
N LYS A 87 54.63 110.42 -37.91
CA LYS A 87 53.71 109.28 -38.10
C LYS A 87 53.47 108.58 -36.77
N LYS A 88 52.36 107.83 -36.66
CA LYS A 88 52.14 106.82 -35.62
C LYS A 88 53.38 105.92 -35.53
N ILE A 89 53.84 105.66 -34.31
CA ILE A 89 54.97 104.78 -34.02
C ILE A 89 54.37 103.54 -33.35
N ASP A 90 54.68 102.39 -33.94
CA ASP A 90 54.25 101.04 -33.61
C ASP A 90 55.55 100.25 -33.39
N ARG A 91 55.79 99.75 -32.18
CA ARG A 91 57.06 99.12 -31.81
C ARG A 91 57.15 97.70 -32.34
N GLU A 92 56.03 97.01 -32.48
CA GLU A 92 55.94 95.64 -32.95
C GLU A 92 56.39 95.55 -34.41
N GLU A 93 55.86 96.41 -35.29
CA GLU A 93 56.28 96.49 -36.71
C GLU A 93 57.76 96.91 -36.84
N LEU A 94 58.26 97.77 -35.94
CA LEU A 94 59.61 98.33 -36.03
C LEU A 94 60.72 97.48 -35.40
N CYS A 95 60.39 96.67 -34.39
CA CYS A 95 61.38 96.11 -33.44
C CYS A 95 61.07 94.68 -32.96
N ASP A 96 60.02 94.00 -33.47
CA ASP A 96 59.75 92.55 -33.40
C ASP A 96 60.44 91.78 -32.24
N GLY A 97 59.82 91.77 -31.06
CA GLY A 97 60.27 91.04 -29.87
C GLY A 97 61.58 91.52 -29.20
N THR A 98 62.29 92.53 -29.75
CA THR A 98 63.57 92.95 -29.18
C THR A 98 63.44 93.77 -27.90
N LYS A 99 64.30 93.46 -26.91
CA LYS A 99 64.25 94.03 -25.54
C LYS A 99 64.59 95.52 -25.42
N VAL A 100 65.06 96.19 -26.50
CA VAL A 100 65.37 97.63 -26.54
C VAL A 100 65.18 98.16 -27.96
N CYS A 101 64.11 98.94 -28.20
CA CYS A 101 63.83 99.55 -29.50
C CYS A 101 64.46 100.95 -29.62
N LEU A 102 65.56 101.09 -30.38
CA LEU A 102 66.33 102.35 -30.46
C LEU A 102 66.47 102.89 -31.88
N VAL A 103 65.69 103.92 -32.20
CA VAL A 103 65.77 104.63 -33.48
C VAL A 103 66.90 105.66 -33.45
N ASN A 104 67.95 105.44 -34.23
CA ASN A 104 69.12 106.31 -34.29
C ASN A 104 68.99 107.36 -35.41
N LEU A 105 68.65 108.59 -35.02
CA LEU A 105 68.61 109.76 -35.90
C LEU A 105 69.99 110.42 -36.01
N LYS A 106 70.28 110.95 -37.20
CA LYS A 106 71.47 111.78 -37.45
C LYS A 106 71.00 113.17 -37.86
N ILE A 107 71.43 114.19 -37.13
CA ILE A 107 71.02 115.58 -37.34
C ILE A 107 72.26 116.39 -37.72
N VAL A 108 72.12 117.22 -38.74
CA VAL A 108 73.23 118.01 -39.31
C VAL A 108 72.94 119.49 -39.15
N VAL A 109 73.98 120.20 -38.72
CA VAL A 109 74.07 121.65 -38.73
C VAL A 109 75.12 122.04 -39.77
N GLU A 110 74.83 122.97 -40.66
CA GLU A 110 75.77 123.44 -41.68
C GLU A 110 76.43 124.77 -41.25
N SER A 111 77.65 125.04 -41.73
CA SER A 111 78.45 126.26 -41.46
C SER A 111 78.61 126.71 -39.98
N PRO A 112 79.58 126.16 -39.22
CA PRO A 112 80.43 125.00 -39.53
C PRO A 112 79.60 123.71 -39.61
N LEU A 113 80.14 122.70 -40.29
CA LEU A 113 79.48 121.40 -40.44
C LEU A 113 79.63 120.57 -39.16
N GLU A 114 78.50 120.29 -38.50
CA GLU A 114 78.42 119.45 -37.31
C GLU A 114 77.44 118.29 -37.55
N ILE A 115 77.74 117.11 -37.01
CA ILE A 115 76.86 115.94 -37.08
C ILE A 115 76.60 115.46 -35.66
N HIS A 116 75.33 115.53 -35.24
CA HIS A 116 74.88 115.12 -33.92
C HIS A 116 74.04 113.86 -34.03
N TYR A 117 74.34 112.87 -33.18
CA TYR A 117 73.64 111.60 -33.12
C TYR A 117 72.60 111.65 -32.00
N VAL A 118 71.33 111.39 -32.33
CA VAL A 118 70.22 111.39 -31.38
C VAL A 118 69.58 110.01 -31.38
N GLY A 119 69.63 109.32 -30.25
CA GLY A 119 68.86 108.10 -30.05
C GLY A 119 67.46 108.44 -29.56
N VAL A 120 66.42 107.94 -30.22
CA VAL A 120 65.06 107.91 -29.69
C VAL A 120 64.75 106.48 -29.28
N GLU A 121 64.65 106.26 -27.98
CA GLU A 121 64.32 104.98 -27.36
C GLU A 121 62.78 104.89 -27.29
N ILE A 122 62.20 104.00 -28.08
CA ILE A 122 60.76 103.75 -28.10
C ILE A 122 60.43 102.90 -26.88
N ALA A 123 59.65 103.48 -25.97
CA ALA A 123 59.21 102.82 -24.77
C ALA A 123 57.91 102.04 -25.05
N ASP A 124 57.96 100.76 -24.70
CA ASP A 124 56.89 99.78 -24.81
C ASP A 124 55.62 100.24 -24.07
N VAL A 125 54.46 100.15 -24.74
CA VAL A 125 53.13 100.47 -24.18
C VAL A 125 52.22 99.28 -24.35
N ASN A 126 51.53 98.88 -23.28
CA ASN A 126 50.57 97.77 -23.34
C ASN A 126 49.35 98.18 -24.16
N ASP A 127 49.39 97.94 -25.46
CA ASP A 127 48.30 98.13 -26.43
C ASP A 127 47.77 96.78 -26.94
N HIS A 128 48.63 95.78 -27.12
CA HIS A 128 48.29 94.37 -27.32
C HIS A 128 47.88 93.66 -26.00
N ALA A 129 47.55 92.38 -26.08
CA ALA A 129 47.08 91.57 -24.96
C ALA A 129 47.43 90.08 -25.17
N PRO A 130 47.50 89.26 -24.10
CA PRO A 130 47.77 87.84 -24.23
C PRO A 130 46.73 87.15 -25.13
N THR A 131 47.18 86.49 -26.19
CA THR A 131 46.33 85.71 -27.11
C THR A 131 46.75 84.24 -27.12
N PHE A 132 45.77 83.34 -27.14
CA PHE A 132 46.02 81.91 -27.36
C PHE A 132 45.87 81.58 -28.86
N PRO A 133 46.58 80.59 -29.40
CA PRO A 133 46.43 80.16 -30.80
C PRO A 133 45.01 79.64 -31.14
N GLU A 134 44.29 79.16 -30.13
CA GLU A 134 42.96 78.55 -30.23
C GLU A 134 42.07 79.07 -29.08
N SER A 135 40.75 79.03 -29.24
CA SER A 135 39.77 79.45 -28.21
C SER A 135 39.28 78.30 -27.33
N GLU A 136 39.39 77.06 -27.82
CA GLU A 136 39.11 75.81 -27.12
C GLU A 136 40.26 74.82 -27.39
N GLN A 137 40.80 74.19 -26.35
CA GLN A 137 41.71 73.05 -26.47
C GLN A 137 41.05 71.84 -25.78
N ARG A 138 41.07 70.68 -26.43
CA ARG A 138 40.55 69.42 -25.87
C ARG A 138 41.68 68.55 -25.33
N LEU A 139 41.40 67.83 -24.25
CA LEU A 139 42.33 66.89 -23.61
C LEU A 139 41.58 65.63 -23.20
N GLU A 140 41.97 64.50 -23.78
CA GLU A 140 41.50 63.17 -23.40
C GLU A 140 42.43 62.62 -22.29
N ILE A 141 41.87 62.24 -21.13
CA ILE A 141 42.65 61.79 -19.97
C ILE A 141 41.99 60.55 -19.37
N ALA A 142 42.65 59.40 -19.41
CA ALA A 142 42.14 58.18 -18.78
C ALA A 142 42.11 58.29 -17.24
N GLU A 143 41.07 57.78 -16.58
CA GLU A 143 40.88 58.09 -15.16
C GLU A 143 41.91 57.47 -14.21
N HIS A 144 42.44 56.29 -14.59
CA HIS A 144 43.55 55.62 -13.91
C HIS A 144 44.88 56.41 -13.97
N THR A 145 44.90 57.60 -14.58
CA THR A 145 46.07 58.50 -14.60
C THR A 145 46.48 58.88 -13.18
N PRO A 146 47.75 58.63 -12.78
CA PRO A 146 48.20 58.95 -11.43
C PRO A 146 48.28 60.47 -11.19
N PRO A 147 47.87 60.96 -10.00
CA PRO A 147 48.11 62.34 -9.58
C PRO A 147 49.60 62.73 -9.64
N GLY A 148 49.88 63.96 -10.07
CA GLY A 148 51.21 64.47 -10.44
C GLY A 148 51.50 64.41 -11.94
N THR A 149 50.65 63.75 -12.75
CA THR A 149 50.78 63.72 -14.22
C THR A 149 50.55 65.10 -14.82
N ARG A 150 51.32 65.43 -15.87
CA ARG A 150 51.43 66.76 -16.46
C ARG A 150 51.02 66.74 -17.94
N PHE A 151 50.12 67.63 -18.33
CA PHE A 151 49.63 67.80 -19.69
C PHE A 151 50.05 69.17 -20.21
N GLN A 152 50.57 69.24 -21.45
CA GLN A 152 51.01 70.49 -22.04
C GLN A 152 49.81 71.27 -22.62
N ILE A 153 49.66 72.53 -22.23
CA ILE A 153 48.62 73.43 -22.75
C ILE A 153 49.27 74.38 -23.76
N HIS A 154 48.51 74.87 -24.74
CA HIS A 154 48.94 75.96 -25.60
C HIS A 154 49.25 77.21 -24.77
N ALA A 155 50.47 77.73 -24.93
CA ALA A 155 50.91 78.97 -24.30
C ALA A 155 50.22 80.18 -24.94
N ALA A 156 49.92 81.20 -24.13
CA ALA A 156 49.52 82.50 -24.63
C ALA A 156 50.74 83.26 -25.14
N ARG A 157 50.56 84.06 -26.19
CA ARG A 157 51.57 84.95 -26.77
C ARG A 157 51.11 86.39 -26.67
N ASP A 158 52.06 87.27 -26.41
CA ASP A 158 51.84 88.70 -26.23
C ASP A 158 53.01 89.44 -26.92
N PRO A 159 52.75 90.31 -27.92
CA PRO A 159 53.79 91.08 -28.61
C PRO A 159 54.53 92.07 -27.70
N ASP A 160 53.87 92.54 -26.65
CA ASP A 160 54.41 93.31 -25.53
C ASP A 160 55.69 92.68 -24.95
N VAL A 161 56.61 93.49 -24.43
CA VAL A 161 57.97 93.06 -24.03
C VAL A 161 58.26 93.33 -22.54
N GLY A 162 59.28 92.66 -22.01
CA GLY A 162 59.81 92.94 -20.67
C GLY A 162 58.85 92.59 -19.54
N THR A 163 58.20 93.59 -18.95
CA THR A 163 57.17 93.40 -17.92
C THR A 163 55.74 93.45 -18.45
N LEU A 164 55.54 93.84 -19.70
CA LEU A 164 54.21 93.97 -20.30
C LEU A 164 53.74 92.67 -20.97
N THR A 165 54.66 91.76 -21.31
CA THR A 165 54.33 90.40 -21.79
C THR A 165 53.64 89.50 -20.73
N VAL A 166 53.26 88.28 -21.13
CA VAL A 166 52.55 87.28 -20.29
C VAL A 166 53.23 87.08 -18.93
N ARG A 167 52.55 87.51 -17.88
CA ARG A 167 53.06 87.49 -16.51
C ARG A 167 52.69 86.21 -15.77
N SER A 168 51.43 85.78 -15.84
CA SER A 168 50.93 84.67 -15.01
C SER A 168 49.78 83.86 -15.61
N TYR A 169 49.92 82.54 -15.51
CA TYR A 169 48.89 81.49 -15.58
C TYR A 169 47.83 81.61 -14.46
N LYS A 170 46.53 81.74 -14.76
CA LYS A 170 45.46 81.51 -13.79
C LYS A 170 44.35 80.60 -14.34
N LEU A 171 44.17 79.44 -13.71
CA LEU A 171 43.11 78.48 -14.03
C LEU A 171 41.82 78.78 -13.25
N SER A 172 40.67 78.40 -13.81
CA SER A 172 39.37 78.43 -13.13
C SER A 172 39.34 77.54 -11.88
N GLN A 173 38.59 77.97 -10.85
CA GLN A 173 38.43 77.21 -9.61
C GLN A 173 37.87 75.82 -9.89
N ASN A 174 38.61 74.79 -9.49
CA ASN A 174 38.24 73.38 -9.64
C ASN A 174 39.01 72.53 -8.60
N ASP A 175 38.64 71.26 -8.47
CA ASP A 175 39.15 70.36 -7.43
C ASP A 175 40.25 69.39 -7.89
N CYS A 176 40.32 69.08 -9.19
CA CYS A 176 41.12 67.96 -9.71
C CYS A 176 42.40 68.41 -10.44
N PHE A 177 42.47 69.64 -10.92
CA PHE A 177 43.55 70.15 -11.77
C PHE A 177 44.16 71.45 -11.23
N GLU A 178 45.48 71.53 -11.22
CA GLU A 178 46.27 72.71 -10.90
C GLU A 178 47.07 73.16 -12.13
N ILE A 179 47.59 74.40 -12.12
CA ILE A 179 48.42 74.93 -13.21
C ILE A 179 49.86 75.14 -12.73
N GLU A 180 50.79 74.43 -13.34
CA GLU A 180 52.23 74.62 -13.13
C GLU A 180 52.80 75.41 -14.31
N ILE A 181 53.53 76.49 -14.01
CA ILE A 181 54.16 77.33 -15.02
C ILE A 181 55.64 76.96 -15.07
N ARG A 182 56.14 76.67 -16.27
CA ARG A 182 57.57 76.49 -16.52
C ARG A 182 58.11 77.71 -17.25
N ASP A 183 58.88 78.52 -16.55
CA ASP A 183 59.67 79.60 -17.15
C ASP A 183 60.80 78.99 -18.01
N THR A 184 60.99 79.52 -19.22
CA THR A 184 62.24 79.42 -20.00
C THR A 184 62.93 80.79 -20.00
N GLU A 185 64.05 80.95 -20.71
CA GLU A 185 64.73 82.27 -20.81
C GLU A 185 63.98 83.29 -21.70
N GLU A 186 62.94 82.82 -22.42
CA GLU A 186 62.20 83.59 -23.42
C GLU A 186 60.67 83.51 -23.22
N ASP A 187 60.12 82.36 -22.84
CA ASP A 187 58.68 82.06 -22.78
C ASP A 187 58.21 81.54 -21.41
N LYS A 188 56.90 81.59 -21.16
CA LYS A 188 56.25 80.89 -20.03
C LYS A 188 55.26 79.84 -20.50
N ILE A 189 55.59 78.57 -20.24
CA ILE A 189 54.82 77.43 -20.73
C ILE A 189 53.87 76.90 -19.63
N PRO A 190 52.55 76.89 -19.84
CA PRO A 190 51.57 76.34 -18.91
C PRO A 190 51.45 74.81 -19.03
N PHE A 191 51.49 74.12 -17.90
CA PHE A 191 51.21 72.68 -17.78
C PHE A 191 50.02 72.47 -16.84
N LEU A 192 49.02 71.71 -17.29
CA LEU A 192 47.95 71.21 -16.42
C LEU A 192 48.51 70.06 -15.59
N VAL A 193 48.31 70.07 -14.27
CA VAL A 193 48.77 69.02 -13.37
C VAL A 193 47.58 68.38 -12.68
N LEU A 194 47.44 67.05 -12.81
CA LEU A 194 46.40 66.30 -12.12
C LEU A 194 46.72 66.21 -10.61
N LYS A 195 45.78 66.61 -9.76
CA LYS A 195 45.97 66.76 -8.30
C LYS A 195 45.22 65.74 -7.46
N LYS A 196 44.06 65.29 -7.94
CA LYS A 196 43.26 64.18 -7.41
C LYS A 196 43.11 63.13 -8.52
N PRO A 197 42.86 61.85 -8.22
CA PRO A 197 42.42 60.91 -9.25
C PRO A 197 41.14 61.44 -9.94
N LEU A 198 40.90 60.97 -11.16
CA LEU A 198 39.63 61.14 -11.85
C LEU A 198 38.74 59.90 -11.60
N ASP A 199 37.48 60.03 -11.97
CA ASP A 199 36.37 59.11 -11.69
C ASP A 199 35.29 59.50 -12.72
N ARG A 200 35.16 58.74 -13.81
CA ARG A 200 34.29 59.07 -14.96
C ARG A 200 32.82 58.88 -14.58
N GLU A 201 32.51 57.88 -13.77
CA GLU A 201 31.17 57.55 -13.28
C GLU A 201 30.61 58.70 -12.43
N GLN A 202 31.47 59.37 -11.66
CA GLN A 202 31.14 60.63 -10.99
C GLN A 202 31.15 61.82 -11.95
N LYS A 203 32.13 61.93 -12.87
CA LYS A 203 32.24 63.08 -13.78
C LYS A 203 33.09 62.85 -15.05
N ALA A 204 32.45 62.32 -16.10
CA ALA A 204 33.04 62.13 -17.43
C ALA A 204 33.61 63.38 -18.15
N GLN A 205 33.23 64.62 -17.78
CA GLN A 205 33.72 65.83 -18.46
C GLN A 205 34.01 67.01 -17.50
N HIS A 206 35.18 67.64 -17.67
CA HIS A 206 35.62 68.81 -16.91
C HIS A 206 35.88 70.00 -17.85
N ASN A 207 34.97 70.98 -17.85
CA ASN A 207 35.13 72.23 -18.59
C ASN A 207 35.77 73.30 -17.69
N LEU A 208 36.98 73.73 -18.03
CA LEU A 208 37.78 74.71 -17.30
C LEU A 208 38.09 75.94 -18.19
N THR A 209 38.56 77.02 -17.58
CA THR A 209 39.03 78.21 -18.30
C THR A 209 40.43 78.59 -17.81
N LEU A 210 41.39 78.64 -18.73
CA LEU A 210 42.73 79.17 -18.48
C LEU A 210 42.78 80.63 -18.91
N THR A 211 43.21 81.51 -17.99
CA THR A 211 43.31 82.95 -18.23
C THR A 211 44.77 83.39 -18.31
N ALA A 212 45.15 83.86 -19.49
CA ALA A 212 46.28 84.75 -19.77
C ALA A 212 46.21 86.02 -18.91
N LEU A 213 47.25 86.39 -18.17
CA LEU A 213 47.37 87.72 -17.55
C LEU A 213 48.74 88.31 -17.87
N ASP A 214 48.74 89.53 -18.37
CA ASP A 214 49.93 90.33 -18.61
C ASP A 214 50.48 90.98 -17.31
N GLY A 215 51.50 91.82 -17.43
CA GLY A 215 52.04 92.59 -16.30
C GLY A 215 51.73 94.09 -16.29
N GLY A 216 50.81 94.55 -17.15
CA GLY A 216 50.40 95.93 -17.32
C GLY A 216 49.62 96.53 -16.16
N ASN A 217 49.34 97.84 -16.24
CA ASN A 217 48.49 98.57 -15.30
C ASN A 217 47.64 99.61 -16.07
N PRO A 218 46.36 99.33 -16.40
CA PRO A 218 45.62 98.10 -16.11
C PRO A 218 46.20 96.88 -16.84
N SER A 219 46.03 95.70 -16.27
CA SER A 219 46.41 94.43 -16.92
C SER A 219 45.29 93.92 -17.81
N LYS A 220 45.61 93.45 -19.02
CA LYS A 220 44.69 92.76 -19.93
C LYS A 220 44.83 91.23 -19.79
N SER A 221 43.95 90.51 -20.49
CA SER A 221 43.84 89.07 -20.35
C SER A 221 43.36 88.35 -21.60
N GLY A 222 44.02 87.23 -21.89
CA GLY A 222 43.54 86.20 -22.81
C GLY A 222 42.73 85.13 -22.09
N SER A 223 41.90 84.37 -22.80
CA SER A 223 41.18 83.21 -22.24
C SER A 223 41.17 82.04 -23.23
N LEU A 224 41.44 80.85 -22.71
CA LEU A 224 41.36 79.57 -23.42
C LEU A 224 40.39 78.66 -22.66
N SER A 225 39.44 78.07 -23.38
CA SER A 225 38.55 77.04 -22.82
C SER A 225 39.25 75.70 -22.88
N LEU A 226 39.24 74.95 -21.78
CA LEU A 226 39.82 73.61 -21.72
C LEU A 226 38.67 72.61 -21.51
N THR A 227 38.42 71.79 -22.51
CA THR A 227 37.42 70.71 -22.47
C THR A 227 38.16 69.41 -22.19
N ILE A 228 38.07 68.92 -20.96
CA ILE A 228 38.75 67.68 -20.55
C ILE A 228 37.71 66.56 -20.55
N GLU A 229 37.98 65.52 -21.33
CA GLU A 229 37.14 64.34 -21.50
C GLU A 229 37.84 63.17 -20.78
N VAL A 230 37.14 62.55 -19.83
CA VAL A 230 37.69 61.47 -19.02
C VAL A 230 37.50 60.16 -19.77
N LEU A 231 38.59 59.49 -20.14
CA LEU A 231 38.53 58.20 -20.83
C LEU A 231 38.31 57.06 -19.84
N ASP A 232 37.30 56.28 -20.15
CA ASP A 232 36.87 55.06 -19.46
C ASP A 232 37.98 54.00 -19.35
N THR A 233 38.03 53.33 -18.20
CA THR A 233 38.95 52.23 -17.87
C THR A 233 38.17 51.14 -17.14
N ASN A 234 38.38 49.85 -17.47
CA ASN A 234 37.70 48.73 -16.80
C ASN A 234 38.17 48.56 -15.34
N ASP A 235 37.52 49.28 -14.42
CA ASP A 235 37.89 49.49 -13.02
C ASP A 235 36.75 49.12 -12.07
N ASN A 236 35.50 49.12 -12.56
CA ASN A 236 34.38 48.43 -11.93
C ASN A 236 34.35 46.95 -12.35
N ARG A 237 33.27 46.27 -11.97
CA ARG A 237 32.96 44.88 -12.35
C ARG A 237 31.45 44.64 -12.30
N PRO A 238 30.95 43.60 -12.98
CA PRO A 238 29.53 43.31 -12.94
C PRO A 238 29.07 43.00 -11.52
N VAL A 239 28.01 43.66 -11.03
CA VAL A 239 27.42 43.39 -9.72
C VAL A 239 26.01 42.82 -9.91
N PHE A 240 25.79 41.57 -9.47
CA PHE A 240 24.46 40.97 -9.46
C PHE A 240 23.54 41.66 -8.44
N SER A 241 22.26 41.79 -8.79
CA SER A 241 21.24 42.35 -7.87
C SER A 241 21.01 41.51 -6.60
N LYS A 242 21.47 40.25 -6.58
CA LYS A 242 21.41 39.30 -5.46
C LYS A 242 22.58 38.31 -5.50
N ASP A 243 23.15 38.00 -4.33
CA ASP A 243 24.14 36.93 -4.17
C ASP A 243 23.53 35.53 -4.42
N ILE A 244 22.26 35.37 -4.05
CA ILE A 244 21.50 34.12 -4.21
C ILE A 244 20.09 34.42 -4.74
N TYR A 245 19.75 33.82 -5.87
CA TYR A 245 18.38 33.75 -6.40
C TYR A 245 17.77 32.41 -5.97
N THR A 246 16.58 32.42 -5.36
CA THR A 246 15.83 31.19 -5.05
C THR A 246 14.50 31.22 -5.79
N VAL A 247 14.21 30.16 -6.54
CA VAL A 247 12.97 30.00 -7.32
C VAL A 247 12.42 28.59 -7.11
N SER A 248 11.10 28.45 -7.12
CA SER A 248 10.43 27.15 -7.24
C SER A 248 9.94 26.96 -8.67
N LEU A 249 10.28 25.81 -9.25
CA LEU A 249 9.82 25.36 -10.57
C LEU A 249 9.03 24.07 -10.37
N ASP A 250 7.80 24.00 -10.87
CA ASP A 250 7.04 22.75 -10.86
C ASP A 250 7.71 21.75 -11.83
N GLU A 251 7.73 20.46 -11.52
CA GLU A 251 8.33 19.46 -12.42
C GLU A 251 7.50 19.20 -13.68
N ASN A 252 8.01 18.37 -14.59
CA ASN A 252 7.45 18.19 -15.93
C ASN A 252 7.30 19.50 -16.74
N ALA A 253 7.89 20.60 -16.27
CA ALA A 253 7.82 21.92 -16.91
C ALA A 253 8.28 21.85 -18.38
N PRO A 254 7.48 22.41 -19.33
CA PRO A 254 7.77 22.27 -20.74
C PRO A 254 9.05 23.01 -21.15
N LYS A 255 9.74 22.48 -22.15
CA LYS A 255 10.97 23.06 -22.70
C LYS A 255 10.71 24.47 -23.22
N GLY A 256 11.62 25.40 -22.92
CA GLY A 256 11.48 26.83 -23.16
C GLY A 256 10.86 27.61 -21.99
N THR A 257 10.38 26.96 -20.92
CA THR A 257 9.87 27.65 -19.72
C THR A 257 10.95 28.52 -19.09
N LEU A 258 10.65 29.80 -18.88
CA LEU A 258 11.51 30.75 -18.17
C LEU A 258 11.49 30.46 -16.67
N VAL A 259 12.67 30.18 -16.10
CA VAL A 259 12.84 29.91 -14.67
C VAL A 259 13.13 31.20 -13.91
N VAL A 260 14.11 31.97 -14.36
CA VAL A 260 14.50 33.26 -13.77
C VAL A 260 15.22 34.10 -14.82
N GLN A 261 15.03 35.41 -14.76
CA GLN A 261 15.94 36.36 -15.42
C GLN A 261 16.92 36.91 -14.38
N LEU A 262 18.21 36.83 -14.69
CA LEU A 262 19.27 37.41 -13.89
C LEU A 262 19.45 38.88 -14.25
N ASN A 263 19.89 39.66 -13.28
CA ASN A 263 20.28 41.05 -13.49
C ASN A 263 21.60 41.31 -12.76
N ALA A 264 22.64 41.61 -13.54
CA ALA A 264 23.87 42.24 -13.10
C ALA A 264 24.02 43.58 -13.81
N THR A 265 24.65 44.53 -13.12
CA THR A 265 24.91 45.88 -13.62
C THR A 265 26.38 46.22 -13.48
N ASP A 266 26.95 46.84 -14.51
CA ASP A 266 28.23 47.51 -14.45
C ASP A 266 28.02 49.03 -14.59
N LEU A 267 29.06 49.82 -14.31
CA LEU A 267 29.04 51.29 -14.38
C LEU A 267 29.89 51.84 -15.53
N ASP A 268 30.89 51.07 -15.98
CA ASP A 268 31.83 51.44 -17.04
C ASP A 268 31.15 51.59 -18.42
N GLU A 269 31.83 52.20 -19.39
CA GLU A 269 31.25 52.56 -20.70
C GLU A 269 31.51 51.53 -21.80
N GLY A 270 30.58 51.45 -22.76
CA GLY A 270 30.75 50.67 -23.99
C GLY A 270 30.98 49.19 -23.71
N LEU A 271 32.15 48.67 -24.08
CA LEU A 271 32.52 47.26 -23.91
C LEU A 271 32.89 46.90 -22.47
N ASN A 272 33.39 47.87 -21.69
CA ASN A 272 33.69 47.65 -20.27
C ASN A 272 32.37 47.51 -19.47
N GLY A 273 31.33 48.24 -19.88
CA GLY A 273 29.98 48.07 -19.34
C GLY A 273 29.15 46.89 -19.93
N GLU A 274 29.63 46.20 -20.96
CA GLU A 274 28.81 45.19 -21.68
C GLU A 274 28.96 43.79 -21.07
N ILE A 275 27.95 43.37 -20.30
CA ILE A 275 27.96 42.10 -19.57
C ILE A 275 27.60 40.90 -20.46
N GLU A 276 28.36 39.81 -20.32
CA GLU A 276 28.04 38.46 -20.82
C GLU A 276 27.87 37.47 -19.66
N TYR A 277 26.76 36.72 -19.67
CA TYR A 277 26.43 35.71 -18.66
C TYR A 277 26.86 34.30 -19.08
N SER A 278 27.39 33.52 -18.14
CA SER A 278 27.85 32.15 -18.40
C SER A 278 27.66 31.23 -17.18
N PHE A 279 27.57 29.92 -17.41
CA PHE A 279 27.62 28.94 -16.33
C PHE A 279 29.04 28.85 -15.76
N GLY A 280 29.16 28.80 -14.43
CA GLY A 280 30.44 28.65 -13.74
C GLY A 280 31.22 27.41 -14.19
N LYS A 281 32.55 27.52 -14.23
CA LYS A 281 33.46 26.50 -14.82
C LYS A 281 33.41 25.13 -14.13
N THR A 282 32.83 25.06 -12.94
CA THR A 282 32.63 23.86 -12.12
C THR A 282 31.22 23.26 -12.22
N GLN A 283 30.33 23.82 -13.06
CA GLN A 283 28.93 23.41 -13.12
C GLN A 283 28.76 21.94 -13.54
N LYS A 284 27.91 21.19 -12.82
CA LYS A 284 27.62 19.77 -13.14
C LYS A 284 26.99 19.64 -14.52
N LYS A 285 27.48 18.68 -15.34
CA LYS A 285 26.96 18.44 -16.71
C LYS A 285 25.43 18.29 -16.76
N LYS A 286 24.82 17.56 -15.80
CA LYS A 286 23.36 17.40 -15.70
C LYS A 286 22.61 18.75 -15.74
N VAL A 287 23.17 19.81 -15.15
CA VAL A 287 22.57 21.15 -15.18
C VAL A 287 22.64 21.79 -16.58
N GLN A 288 23.73 21.58 -17.32
CA GLN A 288 23.87 22.05 -18.71
C GLN A 288 23.02 21.23 -19.70
N ASP A 289 22.67 20.00 -19.33
CA ASP A 289 21.72 19.15 -20.06
C ASP A 289 20.26 19.54 -19.74
N THR A 290 19.94 19.91 -18.48
CA THR A 290 18.59 20.29 -18.00
C THR A 290 18.22 21.74 -18.29
N PHE A 291 19.14 22.70 -18.16
CA PHE A 291 18.87 24.13 -18.29
C PHE A 291 19.76 24.79 -19.36
N GLU A 292 19.26 25.88 -19.92
CA GLU A 292 20.01 26.81 -20.76
C GLU A 292 20.05 28.19 -20.12
N LEU A 293 21.08 28.96 -20.46
CA LEU A 293 21.29 30.34 -20.03
C LEU A 293 21.59 31.15 -21.30
N ASP A 294 20.83 32.23 -21.51
CA ASP A 294 21.13 33.22 -22.54
C ASP A 294 22.23 34.18 -22.03
N GLY A 295 23.35 34.21 -22.74
CA GLY A 295 24.52 35.01 -22.38
C GLY A 295 24.32 36.52 -22.53
N LEU A 296 23.30 36.99 -23.26
CA LEU A 296 22.99 38.41 -23.44
C LEU A 296 21.84 38.88 -22.54
N THR A 297 20.77 38.10 -22.41
CA THR A 297 19.57 38.52 -21.65
C THR A 297 19.56 38.11 -20.18
N GLY A 298 20.46 37.21 -19.78
CA GLY A 298 20.52 36.64 -18.43
C GLY A 298 19.36 35.70 -18.10
N GLU A 299 18.54 35.31 -19.09
CA GLU A 299 17.43 34.38 -18.89
C GLU A 299 17.91 32.93 -18.74
N ILE A 300 17.45 32.25 -17.69
CA ILE A 300 17.60 30.80 -17.51
C ILE A 300 16.29 30.11 -17.89
N ARG A 301 16.36 29.16 -18.82
CA ARG A 301 15.20 28.42 -19.34
C ARG A 301 15.37 26.89 -19.21
N VAL A 302 14.25 26.17 -19.22
CA VAL A 302 14.22 24.70 -19.21
C VAL A 302 14.54 24.14 -20.59
N LYS A 303 15.50 23.21 -20.67
CA LYS A 303 16.01 22.60 -21.92
C LYS A 303 15.84 21.08 -21.95
N GLY A 304 16.09 20.42 -20.82
CA GLY A 304 15.93 18.98 -20.63
C GLY A 304 14.55 18.59 -20.12
N GLN A 305 14.48 17.47 -19.40
CA GLN A 305 13.37 17.16 -18.50
C GLN A 305 13.74 17.59 -17.07
N VAL A 306 12.73 17.91 -16.28
CA VAL A 306 12.83 18.26 -14.86
C VAL A 306 11.94 17.29 -14.11
N ASP A 307 12.52 16.64 -13.11
CA ASP A 307 12.10 15.36 -12.51
C ASP A 307 12.55 15.43 -11.03
N PHE A 308 11.61 15.35 -10.10
CA PHE A 308 11.81 15.58 -8.67
C PHE A 308 12.55 14.39 -8.03
N GLU A 309 12.16 13.18 -8.41
CA GLU A 309 12.68 11.88 -7.94
C GLU A 309 14.19 11.74 -8.24
N ASP A 310 14.67 12.24 -9.37
CA ASP A 310 16.09 12.28 -9.72
C ASP A 310 16.80 13.52 -9.14
N THR A 311 16.17 14.72 -9.05
CA THR A 311 16.77 15.88 -8.32
C THR A 311 15.78 16.95 -7.84
N GLU A 312 15.44 16.90 -6.55
CA GLU A 312 14.71 17.94 -5.79
C GLU A 312 15.27 19.38 -5.92
N ILE A 313 16.60 19.57 -5.91
CA ILE A 313 17.23 20.90 -5.78
C ILE A 313 18.46 21.04 -6.68
N TYR A 314 18.29 21.80 -7.76
CA TYR A 314 19.38 22.23 -8.63
C TYR A 314 20.08 23.47 -8.06
N ARG A 315 21.42 23.46 -8.12
CA ARG A 315 22.28 24.59 -7.74
C ARG A 315 23.12 24.95 -8.96
N LEU A 316 22.91 26.16 -9.45
CA LEU A 316 23.59 26.75 -10.59
C LEU A 316 24.52 27.84 -10.05
N ASP A 317 25.81 27.68 -10.26
CA ASP A 317 26.78 28.75 -10.08
C ASP A 317 26.88 29.50 -11.41
N ILE A 318 26.61 30.81 -11.41
CA ILE A 318 26.57 31.67 -12.59
C ILE A 318 27.69 32.70 -12.50
N GLN A 319 28.38 32.94 -13.61
CA GLN A 319 29.42 33.95 -13.76
C GLN A 319 28.94 35.04 -14.74
N ALA A 320 28.99 36.30 -14.30
CA ALA A 320 28.90 37.46 -15.18
C ALA A 320 30.31 37.97 -15.46
N SER A 321 30.61 38.29 -16.71
CA SER A 321 31.85 38.92 -17.17
C SER A 321 31.52 40.21 -17.90
N ASP A 322 32.33 41.25 -17.74
CA ASP A 322 32.37 42.32 -18.73
C ASP A 322 33.09 41.85 -20.03
N LYS A 323 33.20 42.75 -21.02
CA LYS A 323 34.00 42.56 -22.24
C LYS A 323 35.25 43.44 -22.29
N GLY A 324 35.70 43.91 -21.11
CA GLY A 324 36.92 44.69 -20.94
C GLY A 324 38.20 43.91 -21.20
N GLN A 325 39.34 44.60 -21.11
CA GLN A 325 40.66 44.02 -21.33
C GLN A 325 41.69 44.52 -20.29
N PRO A 326 42.05 43.71 -19.27
CA PRO A 326 41.52 42.37 -18.95
C PRO A 326 40.08 42.42 -18.42
N PRO A 327 39.23 41.42 -18.70
CA PRO A 327 37.85 41.43 -18.23
C PRO A 327 37.73 41.06 -16.74
N TRP A 328 36.83 41.72 -16.03
CA TRP A 328 36.50 41.43 -14.63
C TRP A 328 35.20 40.61 -14.57
N THR A 329 35.07 39.82 -13.50
CA THR A 329 33.95 38.86 -13.38
C THR A 329 33.43 38.78 -11.96
N ALA A 330 32.11 38.56 -11.82
CA ALA A 330 31.47 38.23 -10.55
C ALA A 330 30.71 36.90 -10.64
N GLU A 331 30.42 36.32 -9.47
CA GLU A 331 29.70 35.05 -9.33
C GLU A 331 28.42 35.26 -8.50
N SER A 332 27.34 34.57 -8.85
CA SER A 332 26.08 34.50 -8.08
C SER A 332 25.48 33.10 -8.20
N ARG A 333 24.66 32.69 -7.23
CA ARG A 333 24.08 31.34 -7.18
C ARG A 333 22.57 31.35 -7.39
N VAL A 334 22.09 30.52 -8.32
CA VAL A 334 20.66 30.23 -8.48
C VAL A 334 20.37 28.87 -7.84
N VAL A 335 19.40 28.86 -6.92
CA VAL A 335 18.87 27.65 -6.27
C VAL A 335 17.45 27.44 -6.80
N ILE A 336 17.32 26.48 -7.71
CA ILE A 336 16.02 26.06 -8.25
C ILE A 336 15.55 24.88 -7.39
N LYS A 337 14.45 25.08 -6.66
CA LYS A 337 13.75 24.00 -5.96
C LYS A 337 12.70 23.45 -6.90
N ILE A 338 12.75 22.16 -7.16
CA ILE A 338 11.69 21.47 -7.89
C ILE A 338 10.50 21.30 -6.93
N ARG A 339 9.29 21.36 -7.47
CA ARG A 339 8.08 20.94 -6.76
C ARG A 339 7.54 19.67 -7.42
N ASP A 340 7.43 18.67 -6.56
CA ASP A 340 6.61 17.47 -6.66
C ASP A 340 5.22 17.75 -7.26
N VAL A 341 4.89 17.04 -8.33
CA VAL A 341 3.59 17.02 -9.01
C VAL A 341 3.16 15.57 -9.17
N ASN A 342 1.95 15.21 -8.73
CA ASN A 342 1.47 13.83 -8.66
C ASN A 342 1.46 13.13 -10.05
N ASP A 343 2.53 12.40 -10.37
CA ASP A 343 2.78 11.80 -11.69
C ASP A 343 3.10 10.30 -11.60
N ASN A 344 3.46 9.78 -10.41
CA ASN A 344 3.73 8.36 -10.24
C ASN A 344 2.52 7.53 -9.77
N GLN A 345 2.53 6.31 -10.30
CA GLN A 345 1.84 5.13 -9.81
C GLN A 345 2.06 4.74 -8.34
N PRO A 346 1.04 4.62 -7.44
CA PRO A 346 1.18 3.75 -6.28
C PRO A 346 1.54 2.31 -6.69
N GLU A 347 2.75 1.83 -6.42
CA GLU A 347 3.23 0.49 -6.80
C GLU A 347 2.89 -0.53 -5.69
N VAL A 348 2.18 -1.62 -6.05
CA VAL A 348 1.69 -2.64 -5.10
C VAL A 348 2.50 -3.93 -5.21
N GLU A 349 3.41 -4.11 -4.25
CA GLU A 349 4.27 -5.29 -4.09
C GLU A 349 3.66 -6.27 -3.07
N ILE A 350 3.67 -7.56 -3.42
CA ILE A 350 3.21 -8.64 -2.53
C ILE A 350 4.47 -9.36 -2.04
N THR A 351 4.87 -9.10 -0.80
CA THR A 351 6.17 -9.57 -0.27
C THR A 351 6.10 -10.98 0.30
N SER A 352 4.91 -11.42 0.73
CA SER A 352 4.62 -12.81 1.08
C SER A 352 3.17 -13.17 0.76
N LEU A 353 2.95 -14.42 0.36
CA LEU A 353 1.62 -14.98 0.12
C LEU A 353 1.57 -16.43 0.62
N SER A 354 0.65 -16.74 1.54
CA SER A 354 0.23 -18.12 1.76
C SER A 354 -0.64 -18.58 0.59
N THR A 355 -0.19 -19.60 -0.14
CA THR A 355 -0.93 -20.14 -1.31
C THR A 355 -2.31 -20.67 -0.93
N SER A 356 -2.45 -21.20 0.28
CA SER A 356 -3.72 -21.67 0.84
C SER A 356 -3.84 -21.30 2.33
N VAL A 357 -5.08 -21.14 2.79
CA VAL A 357 -5.45 -20.80 4.17
C VAL A 357 -6.46 -21.85 4.66
N PRO A 358 -6.28 -22.50 5.82
CA PRO A 358 -7.25 -23.47 6.34
C PRO A 358 -8.55 -22.78 6.73
N GLU A 359 -9.69 -23.46 6.61
CA GLU A 359 -10.97 -22.83 6.97
C GLU A 359 -11.19 -22.61 8.47
N ASP A 360 -10.55 -23.43 9.30
CA ASP A 360 -10.46 -23.24 10.76
C ASP A 360 -9.68 -21.96 11.17
N ALA A 361 -9.09 -21.24 10.20
CA ALA A 361 -8.34 -20.01 10.40
C ALA A 361 -9.14 -18.98 11.19
N LYS A 362 -8.69 -18.77 12.44
CA LYS A 362 -9.26 -17.80 13.37
C LYS A 362 -9.21 -16.39 12.79
N HIS A 363 -10.19 -15.57 13.16
CA HIS A 363 -10.21 -14.13 12.85
C HIS A 363 -8.86 -13.47 13.19
N GLY A 364 -8.30 -12.70 12.26
CA GLY A 364 -7.00 -12.06 12.38
C GLY A 364 -5.80 -12.91 11.94
N THR A 365 -6.04 -14.05 11.29
CA THR A 365 -4.96 -14.84 10.66
C THR A 365 -4.38 -14.07 9.47
N VAL A 366 -3.06 -13.82 9.47
CA VAL A 366 -2.36 -13.11 8.40
C VAL A 366 -2.10 -14.05 7.21
N ILE A 367 -2.55 -13.63 6.03
CA ILE A 367 -2.48 -14.38 4.76
C ILE A 367 -1.33 -13.88 3.89
N SER A 368 -1.14 -12.56 3.85
CA SER A 368 -0.19 -11.90 2.96
C SER A 368 0.30 -10.59 3.57
N LEU A 369 1.57 -10.27 3.33
CA LEU A 369 2.12 -8.94 3.56
C LEU A 369 2.20 -8.20 2.22
N ILE A 370 1.66 -6.99 2.22
CA ILE A 370 1.53 -6.13 1.05
C ILE A 370 2.32 -4.85 1.37
N SER A 371 3.32 -4.58 0.55
CA SER A 371 4.12 -3.35 0.59
C SER A 371 3.62 -2.43 -0.52
N ILE A 372 3.38 -1.16 -0.21
CA ILE A 372 2.85 -0.21 -1.17
C ILE A 372 3.80 0.98 -1.22
N ARG A 373 4.39 1.19 -2.40
CA ARG A 373 5.45 2.16 -2.62
C ARG A 373 5.01 3.17 -3.64
N ASP A 374 4.91 4.41 -3.22
CA ASP A 374 4.91 5.54 -4.13
C ASP A 374 6.35 6.04 -4.37
N ARG A 375 6.50 6.95 -5.33
CA ARG A 375 7.76 7.67 -5.60
C ARG A 375 7.65 9.14 -5.25
N ASP A 376 6.47 9.71 -5.49
CA ASP A 376 6.13 11.08 -5.16
C ASP A 376 6.21 11.30 -3.64
N SER A 377 6.11 12.55 -3.18
CA SER A 377 6.35 12.91 -1.78
C SER A 377 5.17 13.64 -1.12
N GLY A 378 5.28 13.88 0.19
CA GLY A 378 4.32 14.69 0.95
C GLY A 378 2.89 14.11 1.01
N LEU A 379 1.99 14.66 0.18
CA LEU A 379 0.61 14.18 0.02
C LEU A 379 0.45 13.32 -1.23
N ASN A 380 1.25 13.57 -2.27
CA ASN A 380 1.22 12.83 -3.52
C ASN A 380 1.65 11.39 -3.23
N GLY A 381 2.82 11.19 -2.62
CA GLY A 381 3.29 9.87 -2.18
C GLY A 381 2.52 9.19 -1.04
N LYS A 382 1.34 9.68 -0.63
CA LYS A 382 0.57 9.15 0.50
C LYS A 382 -0.61 8.30 0.05
N VAL A 383 -0.50 6.99 0.24
CA VAL A 383 -1.44 6.02 -0.34
C VAL A 383 -2.48 5.51 0.67
N ILE A 384 -3.76 5.55 0.28
CA ILE A 384 -4.90 4.94 0.97
C ILE A 384 -5.29 3.65 0.24
N CYS A 385 -5.44 2.56 0.99
CA CYS A 385 -5.63 1.23 0.42
C CYS A 385 -6.96 0.61 0.86
N LYS A 386 -7.66 -0.06 -0.07
CA LYS A 386 -9.00 -0.61 0.12
C LYS A 386 -9.13 -1.96 -0.60
N ILE A 387 -9.86 -2.89 0.00
CA ILE A 387 -10.37 -4.08 -0.72
C ILE A 387 -11.67 -3.68 -1.43
N SER A 388 -11.85 -4.15 -2.65
CA SER A 388 -13.12 -4.06 -3.40
C SER A 388 -13.94 -5.35 -3.25
N GLY A 389 -15.25 -5.18 -3.02
CA GLY A 389 -16.19 -6.29 -2.79
C GLY A 389 -16.42 -6.61 -1.31
N ASP A 390 -17.49 -7.35 -1.02
CA ASP A 390 -17.76 -7.88 0.33
C ASP A 390 -17.17 -9.29 0.43
N VAL A 391 -15.97 -9.38 1.01
CA VAL A 391 -15.19 -10.62 1.17
C VAL A 391 -14.81 -10.82 2.64
N PRO A 392 -14.55 -12.06 3.10
CA PRO A 392 -14.25 -12.34 4.51
C PRO A 392 -12.81 -11.96 4.92
N PHE A 393 -12.24 -10.92 4.33
CA PHE A 393 -10.88 -10.43 4.57
C PHE A 393 -10.87 -8.91 4.82
N ASP A 394 -9.80 -8.41 5.44
CA ASP A 394 -9.56 -6.99 5.69
C ASP A 394 -8.08 -6.63 5.53
N LEU A 395 -7.76 -5.33 5.41
CA LEU A 395 -6.40 -4.80 5.39
C LEU A 395 -6.08 -4.08 6.70
N THR A 396 -5.34 -4.74 7.60
CA THR A 396 -4.82 -4.09 8.80
C THR A 396 -3.46 -3.44 8.52
N PRO A 397 -3.26 -2.14 8.84
CA PRO A 397 -1.96 -1.49 8.67
C PRO A 397 -0.91 -2.11 9.60
N SER A 398 0.34 -2.12 9.14
CA SER A 398 1.49 -2.68 9.85
C SER A 398 2.14 -1.63 10.79
N ILE A 399 3.30 -1.99 11.35
CA ILE A 399 4.16 -1.09 12.15
C ILE A 399 4.92 -0.10 11.25
N GLU A 400 5.24 -0.50 10.02
CA GLU A 400 5.90 0.34 9.02
C GLU A 400 4.88 1.04 8.12
N GLU A 401 5.16 2.30 7.74
CA GLU A 401 4.26 3.10 6.91
C GLU A 401 4.08 2.49 5.52
N ASN A 402 2.86 2.62 4.96
CA ASN A 402 2.40 2.00 3.72
C ASN A 402 2.53 0.46 3.61
N MET A 403 2.91 -0.26 4.69
CA MET A 403 2.77 -1.71 4.76
C MET A 403 1.41 -2.13 5.34
N TYR A 404 0.78 -3.12 4.72
CA TYR A 404 -0.50 -3.69 5.13
C TYR A 404 -0.40 -5.21 5.25
N SER A 405 -1.14 -5.77 6.21
CA SER A 405 -1.35 -7.21 6.35
C SER A 405 -2.77 -7.56 5.95
N LEU A 406 -2.90 -8.49 5.00
CA LEU A 406 -4.19 -9.07 4.63
C LEU A 406 -4.56 -10.12 5.68
N VAL A 407 -5.71 -9.93 6.33
CA VAL A 407 -6.16 -10.77 7.46
C VAL A 407 -7.56 -11.34 7.25
N THR A 408 -7.85 -12.49 7.88
CA THR A 408 -9.23 -13.02 7.98
C THR A 408 -10.11 -12.14 8.86
N LYS A 409 -11.25 -11.71 8.30
CA LYS A 409 -12.31 -10.91 8.94
C LYS A 409 -13.52 -11.77 9.32
N GLY A 410 -13.79 -12.81 8.52
CA GLY A 410 -14.84 -13.80 8.78
C GLY A 410 -14.31 -15.11 9.36
N ARG A 411 -15.22 -16.09 9.44
CA ARG A 411 -14.85 -17.51 9.27
C ARG A 411 -14.70 -17.78 7.76
N LEU A 412 -13.97 -18.83 7.43
CA LEU A 412 -13.95 -19.42 6.09
C LEU A 412 -14.69 -20.76 6.13
N ASP A 413 -15.04 -21.26 4.95
CA ASP A 413 -15.92 -22.41 4.69
C ASP A 413 -15.67 -22.81 3.22
N ARG A 414 -15.02 -23.95 2.99
CA ARG A 414 -14.54 -24.39 1.67
C ARG A 414 -15.66 -25.03 0.86
N GLU A 415 -16.63 -25.65 1.53
CA GLU A 415 -17.80 -26.30 0.93
C GLU A 415 -18.69 -25.23 0.27
N ALA A 416 -18.83 -24.07 0.92
CA ALA A 416 -19.45 -22.89 0.36
C ALA A 416 -18.56 -22.18 -0.68
N VAL A 417 -17.28 -21.90 -0.36
CA VAL A 417 -16.37 -21.13 -1.24
C VAL A 417 -14.91 -21.57 -1.14
N SER A 418 -14.46 -22.36 -2.13
CA SER A 418 -13.10 -22.92 -2.17
C SER A 418 -11.96 -21.94 -2.49
N HIS A 419 -12.24 -20.76 -3.04
CA HIS A 419 -11.24 -19.73 -3.32
C HIS A 419 -11.86 -18.33 -3.47
N TYR A 420 -11.05 -17.30 -3.24
CA TYR A 420 -11.45 -15.90 -3.33
C TYR A 420 -10.45 -15.10 -4.17
N ASP A 421 -10.96 -14.37 -5.17
CA ASP A 421 -10.20 -13.36 -5.92
C ASP A 421 -10.37 -11.98 -5.25
N ILE A 422 -9.39 -11.62 -4.43
CA ILE A 422 -9.38 -10.39 -3.64
C ILE A 422 -8.80 -9.26 -4.50
N VAL A 423 -9.56 -8.19 -4.71
CA VAL A 423 -9.12 -7.03 -5.50
C VAL A 423 -8.74 -5.89 -4.56
N ILE A 424 -7.43 -5.61 -4.47
CA ILE A 424 -6.87 -4.51 -3.70
C ILE A 424 -6.77 -3.28 -4.62
N THR A 425 -7.22 -2.14 -4.14
CA THR A 425 -7.07 -0.84 -4.80
C THR A 425 -6.25 0.08 -3.90
N ALA A 426 -5.14 0.56 -4.43
CA ALA A 426 -4.29 1.59 -3.84
C ALA A 426 -4.58 2.92 -4.56
N THR A 427 -4.79 4.00 -3.82
CA THR A 427 -5.06 5.34 -4.36
C THR A 427 -4.24 6.35 -3.58
N ASP A 428 -3.56 7.26 -4.26
CA ASP A 428 -2.81 8.33 -3.61
C ASP A 428 -3.72 9.38 -2.93
N CYS A 429 -3.11 10.46 -2.42
CA CYS A 429 -3.81 11.65 -1.92
C CYS A 429 -3.46 12.93 -2.71
N GLY A 430 -2.99 12.79 -3.95
CA GLY A 430 -2.66 13.91 -4.84
C GLY A 430 -3.87 14.53 -5.53
N GLU A 431 -3.61 15.55 -6.37
CA GLU A 431 -4.61 16.17 -7.24
C GLU A 431 -4.02 16.34 -8.66
N PRO A 432 -4.46 15.56 -9.67
CA PRO A 432 -5.49 14.50 -9.64
C PRO A 432 -5.00 13.21 -8.96
N GLN A 433 -5.94 12.45 -8.38
CA GLN A 433 -5.62 11.15 -7.77
C GLN A 433 -5.36 10.07 -8.83
N LEU A 434 -4.26 9.34 -8.66
CA LEU A 434 -3.91 8.13 -9.41
C LEU A 434 -4.19 6.89 -8.55
N SER A 435 -4.39 5.75 -9.21
CA SER A 435 -4.76 4.52 -8.52
C SER A 435 -4.29 3.25 -9.24
N THR A 436 -3.79 2.30 -8.47
CA THR A 436 -3.36 0.97 -8.95
C THR A 436 -4.27 -0.10 -8.39
N VAL A 437 -4.67 -1.04 -9.25
CA VAL A 437 -5.52 -2.19 -8.88
C VAL A 437 -4.69 -3.47 -8.98
N LYS A 438 -4.76 -4.32 -7.96
CA LYS A 438 -4.04 -5.60 -7.87
C LYS A 438 -5.00 -6.71 -7.46
N SER A 439 -5.11 -7.76 -8.28
CA SER A 439 -5.84 -8.98 -7.93
C SER A 439 -4.94 -10.00 -7.21
N LEU A 440 -5.51 -10.70 -6.23
CA LEU A 440 -4.87 -11.76 -5.48
C LEU A 440 -5.84 -12.92 -5.27
N THR A 441 -5.53 -14.09 -5.83
CA THR A 441 -6.28 -15.34 -5.58
C THR A 441 -5.78 -16.00 -4.29
N VAL A 442 -6.70 -16.30 -3.37
CA VAL A 442 -6.44 -17.06 -2.14
C VAL A 442 -7.28 -18.32 -2.15
N PHE A 443 -6.65 -19.48 -2.01
CA PHE A 443 -7.35 -20.77 -1.91
C PHE A 443 -7.66 -21.13 -0.45
N VAL A 444 -8.84 -21.70 -0.20
CA VAL A 444 -9.17 -22.29 1.10
C VAL A 444 -8.72 -23.75 1.09
N SER A 445 -7.99 -24.19 2.11
CA SER A 445 -7.57 -25.59 2.26
C SER A 445 -8.44 -26.32 3.28
N ASP A 446 -8.86 -27.50 2.84
CA ASP A 446 -9.75 -28.45 3.53
C ASP A 446 -9.29 -28.83 4.96
N VAL A 447 -10.24 -28.87 5.90
CA VAL A 447 -10.09 -29.35 7.28
C VAL A 447 -11.24 -30.29 7.60
N ASN A 448 -10.95 -31.44 8.23
CA ASN A 448 -11.96 -32.48 8.52
C ASN A 448 -12.98 -32.03 9.58
N ASP A 449 -14.03 -31.35 9.14
CA ASP A 449 -15.03 -30.61 9.93
C ASP A 449 -16.45 -31.16 9.70
N ASN A 450 -16.72 -31.68 8.49
CA ASN A 450 -17.88 -32.51 8.22
C ASN A 450 -17.63 -33.96 8.67
N ARG A 451 -18.54 -34.88 8.32
CA ARG A 451 -18.45 -36.30 8.68
C ARG A 451 -19.37 -37.12 7.77
N PRO A 452 -19.15 -38.43 7.63
CA PRO A 452 -19.95 -39.20 6.67
C PRO A 452 -21.41 -39.25 7.08
N ILE A 453 -22.33 -38.76 6.24
CA ILE A 453 -23.78 -38.75 6.47
C ILE A 453 -24.46 -39.82 5.62
N PHE A 454 -25.17 -40.73 6.27
CA PHE A 454 -26.08 -41.67 5.60
C PHE A 454 -27.39 -40.98 5.20
N ASN A 455 -27.88 -41.26 3.98
CA ASN A 455 -29.12 -40.68 3.46
C ASN A 455 -30.38 -41.04 4.26
N GLN A 456 -30.36 -42.13 5.04
CA GLN A 456 -31.47 -42.62 5.86
C GLN A 456 -30.93 -43.26 7.15
N ASN A 457 -31.70 -43.20 8.24
CA ASN A 457 -31.41 -43.89 9.50
C ASN A 457 -32.73 -44.07 10.30
N PRO A 458 -33.17 -45.30 10.61
CA PRO A 458 -32.60 -46.59 10.23
C PRO A 458 -32.78 -46.92 8.73
N PHE A 459 -32.10 -47.96 8.26
CA PHE A 459 -32.44 -48.66 7.02
C PHE A 459 -33.25 -49.94 7.33
N GLU A 460 -34.15 -50.32 6.44
CA GLU A 460 -34.90 -51.57 6.49
C GLU A 460 -34.45 -52.50 5.35
N LEU A 461 -34.06 -53.72 5.70
CA LEU A 461 -33.60 -54.76 4.78
C LEU A 461 -34.51 -55.98 4.88
N TYR A 462 -35.13 -56.34 3.76
CA TYR A 462 -35.92 -57.55 3.62
C TYR A 462 -35.08 -58.62 2.91
N LEU A 463 -34.72 -59.68 3.61
CA LEU A 463 -33.87 -60.77 3.10
C LEU A 463 -34.68 -62.06 3.04
N VAL A 464 -34.77 -62.67 1.86
CA VAL A 464 -35.35 -64.02 1.75
C VAL A 464 -34.40 -65.03 2.40
N GLU A 465 -34.97 -65.95 3.19
CA GLU A 465 -34.20 -67.03 3.82
C GLU A 465 -33.59 -68.01 2.79
N ASN A 466 -32.83 -68.99 3.29
CA ASN A 466 -32.11 -69.95 2.46
C ASN A 466 -31.18 -69.27 1.41
N ASN A 467 -30.74 -68.04 1.73
CA ASN A 467 -29.88 -67.24 0.87
C ASN A 467 -28.53 -67.93 0.62
N ALA A 468 -27.99 -67.76 -0.60
CA ALA A 468 -26.69 -68.32 -0.95
C ALA A 468 -25.57 -67.72 -0.07
N GLN A 469 -24.65 -68.58 0.37
CA GLN A 469 -23.49 -68.18 1.17
C GLN A 469 -22.54 -67.34 0.32
N GLY A 470 -22.09 -66.21 0.87
CA GLY A 470 -21.29 -65.21 0.16
C GLY A 470 -22.09 -64.25 -0.74
N ALA A 471 -23.42 -64.37 -0.81
CA ALA A 471 -24.23 -63.45 -1.60
C ALA A 471 -24.24 -62.03 -1.00
N SER A 472 -24.19 -61.02 -1.88
CA SER A 472 -24.47 -59.63 -1.49
C SER A 472 -25.96 -59.47 -1.19
N ILE A 473 -26.28 -58.92 -0.02
CA ILE A 473 -27.66 -58.74 0.45
C ILE A 473 -28.13 -57.28 0.40
N PHE A 474 -27.20 -56.33 0.57
CA PHE A 474 -27.50 -54.90 0.59
C PHE A 474 -26.25 -54.08 0.25
N SER A 475 -26.42 -52.77 0.04
CA SER A 475 -25.30 -51.82 -0.10
C SER A 475 -25.68 -50.53 0.61
N LEU A 476 -24.80 -50.04 1.47
CA LEU A 476 -24.93 -48.74 2.12
C LEU A 476 -24.10 -47.70 1.39
N SER A 477 -24.51 -46.44 1.50
CA SER A 477 -23.71 -45.28 1.11
C SER A 477 -23.96 -44.16 2.10
N ALA A 478 -22.85 -43.58 2.56
CA ALA A 478 -22.80 -42.25 3.15
C ALA A 478 -22.03 -41.33 2.19
N ALA A 479 -22.31 -40.03 2.26
CA ALA A 479 -21.57 -38.98 1.58
C ALA A 479 -20.82 -38.14 2.61
N ASP A 480 -19.72 -37.53 2.20
CA ASP A 480 -19.02 -36.49 2.95
C ASP A 480 -18.74 -35.32 2.00
N ASP A 481 -18.74 -34.09 2.53
CA ASP A 481 -18.66 -32.86 1.74
C ASP A 481 -17.23 -32.25 1.73
N ASP A 482 -16.33 -32.79 2.57
CA ASP A 482 -14.89 -32.50 2.65
C ASP A 482 -14.11 -32.95 1.38
N LEU A 483 -12.78 -32.90 1.37
CA LEU A 483 -11.96 -33.13 0.17
C LEU A 483 -10.77 -34.09 0.40
N ASN A 484 -10.44 -34.86 -0.64
CA ASN A 484 -9.40 -35.89 -0.61
C ASN A 484 -9.60 -36.88 0.55
N GLU A 485 -8.60 -37.08 1.41
CA GLU A 485 -8.58 -38.10 2.47
C GLU A 485 -9.70 -37.89 3.51
N ASN A 486 -10.08 -36.64 3.77
CA ASN A 486 -11.18 -36.30 4.67
C ASN A 486 -12.55 -36.75 4.12
N ALA A 487 -12.72 -36.90 2.80
CA ALA A 487 -13.93 -37.45 2.20
C ALA A 487 -13.86 -38.96 1.86
N ILE A 488 -12.77 -39.65 2.17
CA ILE A 488 -12.66 -41.11 1.91
C ILE A 488 -13.37 -41.87 3.03
N VAL A 489 -14.65 -42.16 2.81
CA VAL A 489 -15.51 -42.92 3.70
C VAL A 489 -15.16 -44.41 3.71
N ASN A 490 -14.80 -44.93 4.89
CA ASN A 490 -14.65 -46.35 5.18
C ASN A 490 -15.86 -46.88 5.97
N TYR A 491 -16.38 -48.05 5.58
CA TYR A 491 -17.52 -48.70 6.25
C TYR A 491 -17.09 -49.89 7.14
N ASN A 492 -17.66 -49.99 8.34
CA ASN A 492 -17.40 -51.08 9.28
C ASN A 492 -18.67 -51.51 10.04
N ILE A 493 -18.83 -52.82 10.30
CA ILE A 493 -19.93 -53.34 11.15
C ILE A 493 -19.49 -53.31 12.61
N VAL A 494 -20.31 -52.72 13.48
CA VAL A 494 -20.06 -52.69 14.92
C VAL A 494 -20.22 -54.10 15.50
N ARG A 495 -19.15 -54.60 16.11
CA ARG A 495 -19.12 -55.85 16.90
C ARG A 495 -18.88 -55.48 18.37
N GLY A 496 -19.62 -56.07 19.29
CA GLY A 496 -19.58 -55.73 20.72
C GLY A 496 -20.24 -56.81 21.59
N ASP A 497 -19.73 -56.96 22.82
CA ASP A 497 -19.71 -58.21 23.62
C ASP A 497 -21.04 -58.83 24.10
N GLY A 498 -22.18 -58.50 23.49
CA GLY A 498 -23.45 -59.19 23.70
C GLY A 498 -23.64 -60.40 22.78
N LEU A 499 -24.69 -61.20 23.06
CA LEU A 499 -25.14 -62.35 22.23
C LEU A 499 -25.40 -62.01 20.74
N GLN A 500 -25.53 -60.73 20.42
CA GLN A 500 -25.72 -60.23 19.05
C GLN A 500 -24.46 -60.37 18.19
N ASN A 501 -23.28 -60.58 18.79
CA ASN A 501 -22.00 -60.77 18.09
C ASN A 501 -22.03 -61.96 17.11
N ASP A 502 -22.64 -63.09 17.49
CA ASP A 502 -22.69 -64.27 16.61
C ASP A 502 -23.38 -63.94 15.28
N LEU A 503 -24.47 -63.18 15.30
CA LEU A 503 -25.17 -62.76 14.09
C LEU A 503 -24.35 -61.76 13.25
N THR A 504 -23.65 -60.81 13.89
CA THR A 504 -22.73 -59.91 13.16
C THR A 504 -21.50 -60.62 12.58
N SER A 505 -21.15 -61.81 13.09
CA SER A 505 -20.11 -62.66 12.48
C SER A 505 -20.57 -63.34 11.19
N PHE A 506 -21.88 -63.40 10.94
CA PHE A 506 -22.45 -63.97 9.71
C PHE A 506 -22.61 -62.92 8.60
N LEU A 507 -22.20 -61.67 8.86
CA LEU A 507 -22.18 -60.58 7.90
C LEU A 507 -20.75 -60.08 7.66
N ASN A 508 -20.46 -59.74 6.41
CA ASN A 508 -19.25 -59.03 6.03
C ASN A 508 -19.61 -57.79 5.21
N ILE A 509 -18.91 -56.68 5.44
CA ILE A 509 -19.03 -55.44 4.67
C ILE A 509 -17.72 -55.18 3.93
N ASN A 510 -17.79 -54.73 2.68
CA ASN A 510 -16.65 -54.16 1.99
C ASN A 510 -16.48 -52.70 2.45
N SER A 511 -15.30 -52.39 3.00
CA SER A 511 -15.00 -51.08 3.58
C SER A 511 -14.96 -49.94 2.57
N GLU A 512 -14.72 -50.21 1.28
CA GLU A 512 -14.57 -49.17 0.25
C GLU A 512 -15.91 -48.76 -0.41
N ASN A 513 -16.88 -49.68 -0.51
CA ASN A 513 -18.12 -49.46 -1.28
C ASN A 513 -19.41 -49.74 -0.49
N GLY A 514 -19.31 -50.00 0.81
CA GLY A 514 -20.47 -50.23 1.70
C GLY A 514 -21.29 -51.48 1.38
N GLN A 515 -20.80 -52.37 0.51
CA GLN A 515 -21.53 -53.56 0.08
C GLN A 515 -21.51 -54.64 1.17
N ILE A 516 -22.70 -55.09 1.58
CA ILE A 516 -22.90 -56.09 2.64
C ILE A 516 -23.19 -57.45 2.01
N SER A 517 -22.55 -58.49 2.54
CA SER A 517 -22.68 -59.88 2.13
C SER A 517 -22.95 -60.81 3.31
N ALA A 518 -23.78 -61.83 3.08
CA ALA A 518 -24.13 -62.83 4.06
C ALA A 518 -23.18 -64.04 3.97
N LEU A 519 -22.39 -64.29 5.00
CA LEU A 519 -21.45 -65.41 5.09
C LEU A 519 -22.15 -66.74 5.39
N LYS A 520 -23.39 -66.70 5.89
CA LYS A 520 -24.26 -67.88 6.09
C LYS A 520 -25.60 -67.69 5.37
N SER A 521 -26.29 -68.81 5.16
CA SER A 521 -27.73 -68.82 4.95
C SER A 521 -28.44 -68.49 6.26
N PHE A 522 -29.44 -67.61 6.20
CA PHE A 522 -30.41 -67.38 7.27
C PHE A 522 -31.64 -68.27 7.06
N ASP A 523 -32.38 -68.49 8.14
CA ASP A 523 -33.43 -69.51 8.33
C ASP A 523 -34.48 -68.85 9.23
N PHE A 524 -35.73 -68.80 8.77
CA PHE A 524 -36.78 -68.01 9.41
C PHE A 524 -37.25 -68.66 10.71
N GLU A 525 -37.20 -69.98 10.83
CA GLU A 525 -37.67 -70.75 11.99
C GLU A 525 -36.81 -70.49 13.22
N THR A 526 -35.50 -70.34 13.01
CA THR A 526 -34.55 -69.96 14.06
C THR A 526 -34.41 -68.44 14.24
N LEU A 527 -34.52 -67.63 13.18
CA LEU A 527 -34.30 -66.18 13.26
C LEU A 527 -35.21 -65.38 12.31
N LYS A 528 -36.22 -64.70 12.87
CA LYS A 528 -37.22 -63.93 12.08
C LYS A 528 -36.81 -62.47 11.85
N THR A 529 -36.11 -61.85 12.80
CA THR A 529 -35.65 -60.45 12.72
C THR A 529 -34.37 -60.24 13.53
N PHE A 530 -33.46 -59.40 13.04
CA PHE A 530 -32.32 -58.91 13.83
C PHE A 530 -31.91 -57.50 13.39
N GLN A 531 -31.17 -56.78 14.24
CA GLN A 531 -30.61 -55.48 13.90
C GLN A 531 -29.08 -55.49 14.07
N PHE A 532 -28.38 -54.70 13.27
CA PHE A 532 -26.95 -54.44 13.43
C PHE A 532 -26.65 -52.97 13.13
N GLN A 533 -25.47 -52.49 13.55
CA GLN A 533 -25.03 -51.13 13.29
C GLN A 533 -23.84 -51.11 12.34
N VAL A 534 -23.86 -50.19 11.40
CA VAL A 534 -22.74 -49.86 10.53
C VAL A 534 -22.24 -48.47 10.88
N VAL A 535 -20.93 -48.35 11.05
CA VAL A 535 -20.24 -47.06 11.15
C VAL A 535 -19.66 -46.72 9.79
N ALA A 536 -19.90 -45.49 9.35
CA ALA A 536 -19.08 -44.85 8.32
C ALA A 536 -18.12 -43.90 9.04
N SER A 537 -16.83 -44.00 8.75
CA SER A 537 -15.78 -43.10 9.23
C SER A 537 -14.98 -42.58 8.06
N ASP A 538 -14.62 -41.30 8.07
CA ASP A 538 -13.67 -40.76 7.10
C ASP A 538 -12.25 -41.37 7.25
N SER A 539 -11.30 -40.86 6.47
CA SER A 539 -9.86 -41.16 6.63
C SER A 539 -9.08 -39.96 7.18
N GLY A 540 -9.77 -38.99 7.79
CA GLY A 540 -9.21 -37.75 8.30
C GLY A 540 -8.41 -37.88 9.59
N SER A 541 -7.99 -36.73 10.13
CA SER A 541 -7.16 -36.67 11.35
C SER A 541 -7.42 -35.39 12.16
N PRO A 542 -8.24 -35.43 13.23
CA PRO A 542 -8.92 -36.61 13.77
C PRO A 542 -10.01 -37.13 12.83
N SER A 543 -10.21 -38.44 12.78
CA SER A 543 -11.31 -38.99 11.99
C SER A 543 -12.65 -38.83 12.68
N LEU A 544 -13.65 -38.42 11.90
CA LEU A 544 -15.04 -38.29 12.29
C LEU A 544 -15.86 -39.45 11.72
N SER A 545 -17.03 -39.67 12.30
CA SER A 545 -17.85 -40.84 11.98
C SER A 545 -19.31 -40.66 12.32
N SER A 546 -20.17 -41.44 11.67
CA SER A 546 -21.57 -41.62 12.03
C SER A 546 -21.95 -43.10 12.04
N ASN A 547 -23.03 -43.43 12.76
CA ASN A 547 -23.58 -44.77 12.80
C ASN A 547 -25.03 -44.82 12.29
N VAL A 548 -25.33 -45.88 11.54
CA VAL A 548 -26.66 -46.19 11.05
C VAL A 548 -27.08 -47.56 11.56
N THR A 549 -28.37 -47.69 11.95
CA THR A 549 -28.92 -49.00 12.33
C THR A 549 -29.62 -49.62 11.12
N VAL A 550 -29.29 -50.87 10.82
CA VAL A 550 -29.93 -51.67 9.77
C VAL A 550 -30.82 -52.71 10.44
N ASN A 551 -32.12 -52.62 10.17
CA ASN A 551 -33.13 -53.56 10.64
C ASN A 551 -33.32 -54.64 9.57
N VAL A 552 -33.05 -55.90 9.89
CA VAL A 552 -33.19 -57.03 8.98
C VAL A 552 -34.45 -57.82 9.33
N PHE A 553 -35.32 -57.96 8.34
CA PHE A 553 -36.51 -58.81 8.37
C PHE A 553 -36.27 -59.98 7.43
N ILE A 554 -36.33 -61.21 7.97
CA ILE A 554 -36.17 -62.41 7.17
C ILE A 554 -37.56 -62.82 6.62
N LEU A 555 -37.60 -63.17 5.33
CA LEU A 555 -38.82 -63.57 4.62
C LEU A 555 -38.85 -65.08 4.43
N ASP A 556 -39.84 -65.67 5.09
CA ASP A 556 -40.36 -67.04 5.02
C ASP A 556 -40.58 -67.54 3.57
N GLN A 557 -40.07 -68.73 3.26
CA GLN A 557 -40.38 -69.54 2.08
C GLN A 557 -41.11 -70.82 2.54
N ASN A 558 -41.70 -71.55 1.58
CA ASN A 558 -42.40 -72.81 1.88
C ASN A 558 -41.41 -74.00 1.80
N ASP A 559 -40.46 -74.08 2.73
CA ASP A 559 -39.40 -75.10 2.71
C ASP A 559 -39.65 -76.28 3.67
N ASN A 560 -40.45 -76.08 4.73
CA ASN A 560 -40.93 -77.17 5.58
C ASN A 560 -42.19 -77.80 5.01
N ALA A 561 -42.43 -79.07 5.37
CA ALA A 561 -43.58 -79.83 4.93
C ALA A 561 -44.48 -80.20 6.13
N PRO A 562 -45.81 -80.23 5.97
CA PRO A 562 -46.76 -80.41 7.08
C PRO A 562 -46.56 -81.74 7.81
N VAL A 563 -46.15 -81.68 9.07
CA VAL A 563 -45.88 -82.87 9.89
C VAL A 563 -47.16 -83.34 10.57
N ILE A 564 -47.54 -84.61 10.36
CA ILE A 564 -48.69 -85.23 11.04
C ILE A 564 -48.34 -85.46 12.52
N LEU A 565 -49.04 -84.77 13.42
CA LEU A 565 -48.94 -84.94 14.87
C LEU A 565 -49.87 -86.03 15.41
N TYR A 566 -51.00 -86.27 14.75
CA TYR A 566 -51.96 -87.30 15.13
C TYR A 566 -52.92 -87.65 13.97
N PRO A 567 -53.28 -88.93 13.75
CA PRO A 567 -52.80 -90.09 14.49
C PRO A 567 -51.40 -90.54 14.06
N VAL A 568 -50.65 -91.07 15.02
CA VAL A 568 -49.31 -91.64 14.84
C VAL A 568 -49.26 -92.98 15.57
N SER A 569 -48.78 -94.02 14.90
CA SER A 569 -48.64 -95.37 15.44
C SER A 569 -47.47 -95.46 16.42
N SER A 570 -47.42 -96.54 17.23
CA SER A 570 -46.26 -96.88 18.08
C SER A 570 -44.94 -96.98 17.29
N ASN A 571 -45.03 -97.18 15.97
CA ASN A 571 -43.90 -97.34 15.07
C ASN A 571 -43.49 -96.02 14.39
N GLY A 572 -44.07 -94.88 14.78
CA GLY A 572 -43.79 -93.56 14.20
C GLY A 572 -44.41 -93.29 12.82
N SER A 573 -45.12 -94.25 12.24
CA SER A 573 -45.88 -94.03 11.00
C SER A 573 -47.15 -93.21 11.28
N ALA A 574 -47.53 -92.34 10.32
CA ALA A 574 -48.78 -91.58 10.34
C ALA A 574 -50.01 -92.47 10.01
N GLU A 575 -50.10 -93.64 10.65
CA GLU A 575 -51.22 -94.58 10.54
C GLU A 575 -51.94 -94.68 11.89
N GLY A 576 -53.22 -94.30 11.92
CA GLY A 576 -54.11 -94.50 13.06
C GLY A 576 -55.07 -95.65 12.82
N VAL A 577 -55.39 -96.40 13.87
CA VAL A 577 -56.53 -97.33 13.91
C VAL A 577 -57.56 -96.74 14.87
N GLU A 578 -58.80 -96.58 14.42
CA GLU A 578 -59.90 -96.03 15.21
C GLU A 578 -61.07 -97.02 15.21
N GLU A 579 -61.57 -97.36 16.39
CA GLU A 579 -62.63 -98.35 16.58
C GLU A 579 -63.98 -97.65 16.83
N ILE A 580 -64.96 -97.89 15.94
CA ILE A 580 -66.29 -97.29 16.01
C ILE A 580 -67.34 -98.40 16.17
N PRO A 581 -68.32 -98.27 17.10
CA PRO A 581 -69.40 -99.22 17.18
C PRO A 581 -70.35 -99.10 15.98
N ARG A 582 -70.78 -100.24 15.39
CA ARG A 582 -71.54 -100.26 14.13
C ARG A 582 -72.92 -99.56 14.19
N ASN A 583 -73.44 -99.30 15.38
CA ASN A 583 -74.74 -98.64 15.63
C ASN A 583 -74.68 -97.08 15.62
N VAL A 584 -73.65 -96.50 15.02
CA VAL A 584 -73.41 -95.05 15.01
C VAL A 584 -74.26 -94.28 13.99
N ASN A 585 -74.85 -93.17 14.47
CA ASN A 585 -75.62 -92.22 13.68
C ASN A 585 -74.73 -91.38 12.72
N ALA A 586 -75.35 -90.79 11.70
CA ALA A 586 -74.72 -89.78 10.86
C ALA A 586 -74.26 -88.54 11.66
N GLY A 587 -73.14 -87.94 11.28
CA GLY A 587 -72.55 -86.75 11.89
C GLY A 587 -71.61 -87.02 13.08
N HIS A 588 -71.42 -88.28 13.46
CA HIS A 588 -70.52 -88.71 14.54
C HIS A 588 -69.05 -88.43 14.19
N LEU A 589 -68.28 -87.94 15.16
CA LEU A 589 -66.85 -87.68 15.00
C LEU A 589 -66.07 -89.00 15.12
N VAL A 590 -65.45 -89.42 14.02
CA VAL A 590 -64.55 -90.59 13.97
C VAL A 590 -63.27 -90.26 14.71
N THR A 591 -62.56 -89.24 14.23
CA THR A 591 -61.29 -88.76 14.78
C THR A 591 -61.00 -87.37 14.22
N LYS A 592 -59.92 -86.74 14.69
CA LYS A 592 -59.44 -85.45 14.18
C LYS A 592 -57.96 -85.58 13.80
N VAL A 593 -57.66 -85.60 12.50
CA VAL A 593 -56.28 -85.49 12.02
C VAL A 593 -55.72 -84.14 12.47
N ARG A 594 -54.51 -84.17 13.04
CA ARG A 594 -53.75 -82.99 13.44
C ARG A 594 -52.42 -83.01 12.72
N ALA A 595 -52.08 -81.89 12.11
CA ALA A 595 -50.76 -81.62 11.56
C ALA A 595 -50.27 -80.26 12.08
N TYR A 596 -48.99 -80.01 11.89
CA TYR A 596 -48.30 -78.77 12.22
C TYR A 596 -47.32 -78.46 11.09
N ASP A 597 -47.25 -77.19 10.69
CA ASP A 597 -46.18 -76.67 9.85
C ASP A 597 -45.31 -75.69 10.63
N ALA A 598 -44.05 -75.55 10.22
CA ALA A 598 -43.10 -74.64 10.85
C ALA A 598 -43.26 -73.20 10.33
N ASP A 599 -43.46 -73.08 9.02
CA ASP A 599 -43.63 -71.84 8.24
C ASP A 599 -44.84 -71.00 8.70
N ILE A 600 -44.91 -69.74 8.26
CA ILE A 600 -45.94 -68.78 8.65
C ILE A 600 -46.91 -68.41 7.51
N GLY A 601 -48.00 -67.70 7.85
CA GLY A 601 -48.88 -67.06 6.88
C GLY A 601 -49.64 -68.06 6.01
N TYR A 602 -49.35 -68.07 4.70
CA TYR A 602 -49.93 -69.01 3.74
C TYR A 602 -49.15 -70.32 3.63
N ASN A 603 -47.84 -70.28 3.90
CA ASN A 603 -46.98 -71.46 3.90
C ASN A 603 -47.35 -72.33 5.12
N GLY A 604 -47.49 -71.73 6.30
CA GLY A 604 -48.08 -72.40 7.46
C GLY A 604 -49.59 -72.76 7.38
N TRP A 605 -50.29 -72.52 6.26
CA TRP A 605 -51.76 -72.69 6.19
C TRP A 605 -52.17 -74.10 5.74
N LEU A 606 -52.48 -74.94 6.72
CA LEU A 606 -52.90 -76.33 6.51
C LEU A 606 -54.31 -76.47 5.90
N LEU A 607 -54.41 -77.34 4.89
CA LEU A 607 -55.64 -77.77 4.22
C LEU A 607 -55.73 -79.30 4.19
N PHE A 608 -56.87 -79.82 4.65
CA PHE A 608 -57.13 -81.26 4.78
C PHE A 608 -57.99 -81.78 3.62
N SER A 609 -57.61 -82.91 3.02
CA SER A 609 -58.34 -83.51 1.89
C SER A 609 -58.30 -85.04 1.91
N LEU A 610 -59.37 -85.69 1.42
CA LEU A 610 -59.42 -87.15 1.26
C LEU A 610 -58.86 -87.53 -0.11
N GLN A 611 -57.75 -88.27 -0.13
CA GLN A 611 -57.08 -88.75 -1.34
C GLN A 611 -57.55 -90.16 -1.73
N GLN A 612 -57.78 -91.03 -0.74
CA GLN A 612 -58.34 -92.37 -0.94
C GLN A 612 -59.36 -92.67 0.17
N VAL A 613 -60.46 -93.32 -0.18
CA VAL A 613 -61.59 -93.64 0.71
C VAL A 613 -62.17 -94.99 0.26
N SER A 614 -62.50 -95.91 1.17
CA SER A 614 -63.24 -97.15 0.81
C SER A 614 -64.61 -96.85 0.20
N ASP A 615 -65.39 -95.94 0.80
CA ASP A 615 -66.67 -95.45 0.27
C ASP A 615 -66.83 -93.95 0.53
N HIS A 616 -66.94 -93.17 -0.55
CA HIS A 616 -67.15 -91.72 -0.51
C HIS A 616 -68.49 -91.29 0.12
N SER A 617 -69.45 -92.20 0.31
CA SER A 617 -70.73 -91.93 0.95
C SER A 617 -70.74 -92.15 2.47
N LEU A 618 -69.70 -92.79 3.03
CA LEU A 618 -69.61 -93.06 4.48
C LEU A 618 -68.90 -91.94 5.26
N PHE A 619 -67.84 -91.34 4.73
CA PHE A 619 -66.95 -90.45 5.48
C PHE A 619 -66.80 -89.06 4.85
N GLY A 620 -66.99 -88.02 5.66
CA GLY A 620 -66.73 -86.62 5.32
C GLY A 620 -65.57 -86.08 6.14
N LEU A 621 -64.68 -85.34 5.49
CA LEU A 621 -63.55 -84.64 6.13
C LEU A 621 -63.75 -83.12 6.06
N ASP A 622 -63.65 -82.45 7.20
CA ASP A 622 -63.59 -80.99 7.27
C ASP A 622 -62.23 -80.50 6.77
N ARG A 623 -62.25 -79.68 5.72
CA ARG A 623 -61.06 -79.15 5.03
C ARG A 623 -60.18 -78.23 5.88
N TYR A 624 -60.74 -77.63 6.93
CA TYR A 624 -60.04 -76.66 7.78
C TYR A 624 -59.77 -77.20 9.18
N THR A 625 -60.64 -78.07 9.71
CA THR A 625 -60.45 -78.61 11.08
C THR A 625 -59.90 -80.03 11.15
N GLY A 626 -59.74 -80.75 10.02
CA GLY A 626 -59.19 -82.11 10.01
C GLY A 626 -60.11 -83.16 10.68
N GLN A 627 -61.34 -82.80 11.02
CA GLN A 627 -62.33 -83.70 11.62
C GLN A 627 -62.90 -84.65 10.57
N ILE A 628 -62.81 -85.95 10.82
CA ILE A 628 -63.46 -87.00 10.04
C ILE A 628 -64.80 -87.33 10.71
N ARG A 629 -65.89 -87.33 9.96
CA ARG A 629 -67.24 -87.64 10.45
C ARG A 629 -67.97 -88.63 9.56
N THR A 630 -68.89 -89.40 10.16
CA THR A 630 -69.83 -90.22 9.39
C THR A 630 -70.84 -89.35 8.63
N LEU A 631 -71.14 -89.70 7.38
CA LEU A 631 -72.16 -89.03 6.56
C LEU A 631 -73.49 -89.78 6.56
N ARG A 632 -73.45 -91.11 6.67
CA ARG A 632 -74.59 -92.01 6.86
C ARG A 632 -74.29 -93.02 7.97
N SER A 633 -75.30 -93.72 8.47
CA SER A 633 -75.12 -94.89 9.31
C SER A 633 -74.58 -96.07 8.50
N PHE A 634 -73.82 -96.95 9.16
CA PHE A 634 -73.35 -98.21 8.57
C PHE A 634 -74.53 -99.18 8.35
N THR A 635 -74.45 -99.95 7.27
CA THR A 635 -75.41 -100.98 6.88
C THR A 635 -74.74 -102.35 6.94
N GLU A 636 -75.53 -103.43 6.91
CA GLU A 636 -74.99 -104.80 7.03
C GLU A 636 -74.02 -105.17 5.90
N THR A 637 -74.18 -104.55 4.73
CA THR A 637 -73.33 -104.74 3.54
C THR A 637 -72.04 -103.91 3.50
N ASP A 638 -71.86 -102.95 4.41
CA ASP A 638 -70.62 -102.16 4.47
C ASP A 638 -69.48 -102.96 5.12
N GLU A 639 -68.27 -102.84 4.55
CA GLU A 639 -67.06 -103.55 5.00
C GLU A 639 -66.74 -103.31 6.48
N ALA A 640 -66.15 -104.31 7.16
CA ALA A 640 -65.82 -104.20 8.59
C ALA A 640 -64.60 -103.31 8.90
N GLU A 641 -63.80 -102.97 7.89
CA GLU A 641 -62.61 -102.12 7.99
C GLU A 641 -62.55 -101.20 6.78
N HIS A 642 -62.40 -99.89 7.00
CA HIS A 642 -62.33 -98.88 5.94
C HIS A 642 -61.00 -98.11 6.01
N LYS A 643 -60.31 -98.00 4.87
CA LYS A 643 -59.06 -97.25 4.77
C LYS A 643 -59.33 -95.85 4.23
N LEU A 644 -58.95 -94.84 5.01
CA LEU A 644 -58.96 -93.43 4.64
C LEU A 644 -57.52 -92.96 4.49
N VAL A 645 -57.15 -92.38 3.36
CA VAL A 645 -55.88 -91.66 3.18
C VAL A 645 -56.19 -90.17 3.08
N ILE A 646 -55.74 -89.43 4.09
CA ILE A 646 -55.91 -87.99 4.23
C ILE A 646 -54.61 -87.34 3.75
N LEU A 647 -54.70 -86.55 2.69
CA LEU A 647 -53.63 -85.65 2.27
C LEU A 647 -53.81 -84.32 2.99
N VAL A 648 -52.87 -84.01 3.88
CA VAL A 648 -52.68 -82.65 4.41
C VAL A 648 -51.69 -81.95 3.50
N LYS A 649 -52.01 -80.73 3.09
CA LYS A 649 -51.11 -79.87 2.32
C LYS A 649 -51.11 -78.47 2.90
N ASP A 650 -50.05 -77.72 2.68
CA ASP A 650 -50.02 -76.29 2.93
C ASP A 650 -50.83 -75.49 1.87
N ASN A 651 -50.66 -74.16 1.87
CA ASN A 651 -51.12 -73.26 0.82
C ASN A 651 -50.00 -72.34 0.31
N GLY A 652 -48.76 -72.83 0.26
CA GLY A 652 -47.62 -72.11 -0.31
C GLY A 652 -47.63 -72.06 -1.84
N ASN A 653 -46.66 -71.31 -2.39
CA ASN A 653 -46.50 -71.14 -3.84
C ASN A 653 -46.08 -72.43 -4.57
N VAL A 654 -45.40 -73.34 -3.87
CA VAL A 654 -45.13 -74.72 -4.30
C VAL A 654 -45.59 -75.62 -3.15
N SER A 655 -46.85 -76.07 -3.19
CA SER A 655 -47.44 -76.68 -2.00
C SER A 655 -46.88 -78.07 -1.68
N LEU A 656 -46.24 -78.19 -0.52
CA LEU A 656 -45.79 -79.43 0.10
C LEU A 656 -46.97 -80.12 0.82
N SER A 657 -46.78 -81.40 1.14
CA SER A 657 -47.87 -82.24 1.67
C SER A 657 -47.38 -83.50 2.35
N ALA A 658 -48.20 -84.01 3.27
CA ALA A 658 -48.02 -85.30 3.94
C ALA A 658 -49.33 -86.09 3.99
N THR A 659 -49.21 -87.42 3.98
CA THR A 659 -50.36 -88.33 4.00
C THR A 659 -50.48 -89.03 5.35
N ALA A 660 -51.64 -88.87 6.01
CA ALA A 660 -52.05 -89.68 7.15
C ALA A 660 -53.01 -90.79 6.70
N THR A 661 -52.86 -92.01 7.21
CA THR A 661 -53.84 -93.08 7.02
C THR A 661 -54.67 -93.25 8.28
N VAL A 662 -56.00 -93.31 8.15
CA VAL A 662 -56.92 -93.70 9.23
C VAL A 662 -57.63 -94.98 8.81
N MET A 663 -57.38 -96.05 9.57
CA MET A 663 -58.02 -97.36 9.43
C MET A 663 -59.20 -97.41 10.41
N VAL A 664 -60.41 -97.24 9.89
CA VAL A 664 -61.64 -97.25 10.70
C VAL A 664 -62.15 -98.68 10.80
N LYS A 665 -62.21 -99.24 12.01
CA LYS A 665 -62.72 -100.59 12.28
C LYS A 665 -64.10 -100.53 12.91
N LEU A 666 -65.01 -101.33 12.37
CA LEU A 666 -66.36 -101.48 12.91
C LEU A 666 -66.38 -102.59 13.96
N VAL A 667 -66.71 -102.22 15.20
CA VAL A 667 -66.80 -103.14 16.34
C VAL A 667 -68.27 -103.36 16.70
N GLU A 668 -68.62 -104.59 17.10
CA GLU A 668 -69.95 -104.90 17.62
C GLU A 668 -70.05 -104.46 19.10
N PRO A 669 -71.10 -103.71 19.50
CA PRO A 669 -71.26 -103.28 20.88
C PRO A 669 -71.54 -104.49 21.78
N LYS A 670 -70.63 -104.75 22.73
CA LYS A 670 -70.85 -105.75 23.79
C LYS A 670 -71.93 -105.23 24.76
N GLU A 671 -73.17 -105.69 24.58
CA GLU A 671 -74.26 -105.40 25.53
C GLU A 671 -73.96 -106.01 26.90
N ALA A 672 -74.21 -105.24 27.96
CA ALA A 672 -73.89 -105.62 29.33
C ALA A 672 -75.04 -106.41 29.98
N PHE A 673 -74.80 -107.69 30.28
CA PHE A 673 -75.66 -108.51 31.14
C PHE A 673 -75.13 -108.53 32.58
N ALA A 674 -76.03 -108.56 33.56
CA ALA A 674 -75.72 -108.35 34.98
C ALA A 674 -76.27 -109.45 35.91
N ALA A 675 -75.49 -109.78 36.94
CA ALA A 675 -75.76 -110.73 38.03
C ALA A 675 -75.88 -112.23 37.61
N SER A 676 -75.56 -113.22 38.45
CA SER A 676 -75.27 -113.21 39.90
C SER A 676 -74.27 -114.31 40.34
N ASP A 677 -73.46 -113.99 41.35
CA ASP A 677 -72.90 -114.86 42.42
C ASP A 677 -72.10 -116.16 42.14
N LEU A 678 -70.94 -116.22 42.84
CA LEU A 678 -70.23 -117.41 43.37
C LEU A 678 -69.53 -118.35 42.35
N GLN A 679 -68.27 -118.81 42.56
CA GLN A 679 -67.29 -118.56 43.64
C GLN A 679 -65.85 -118.92 43.22
N SER A 680 -64.86 -118.13 43.69
CA SER A 680 -63.40 -118.38 43.61
C SER A 680 -62.76 -118.33 42.20
N SER A 681 -61.45 -118.03 42.03
CA SER A 681 -60.38 -117.79 43.01
C SER A 681 -59.38 -116.73 42.52
N ALA A 682 -58.80 -115.96 43.46
CA ALA A 682 -57.45 -115.34 43.51
C ALA A 682 -56.74 -114.91 42.19
N LYS A 683 -56.10 -113.73 42.14
CA LYS A 683 -55.39 -113.06 43.25
C LYS A 683 -55.53 -111.53 43.23
N ASP A 684 -55.30 -110.93 44.39
CA ASP A 684 -54.73 -109.58 44.50
C ASP A 684 -53.27 -109.57 43.96
N ASP A 685 -52.85 -108.43 43.42
CA ASP A 685 -51.49 -107.93 43.62
C ASP A 685 -51.63 -106.42 43.96
N GLU A 686 -51.02 -106.00 45.07
CA GLU A 686 -51.10 -104.63 45.61
C GLU A 686 -50.12 -103.70 44.89
N ASP A 687 -50.50 -102.44 44.60
CA ASP A 687 -49.50 -101.36 44.51
C ASP A 687 -50.07 -99.93 44.68
N SER A 688 -50.73 -99.67 45.82
CA SER A 688 -51.27 -98.35 46.16
C SER A 688 -50.20 -97.35 46.65
N HIS A 689 -49.11 -97.18 45.90
CA HIS A 689 -47.96 -96.34 46.29
C HIS A 689 -47.68 -95.11 45.40
N VAL A 690 -48.17 -95.07 44.16
CA VAL A 690 -47.88 -93.95 43.23
C VAL A 690 -48.35 -92.59 43.77
N THR A 691 -49.55 -92.52 44.35
CA THR A 691 -50.10 -91.28 44.96
C THR A 691 -49.34 -90.86 46.21
N PHE A 692 -48.80 -91.81 46.97
CA PHE A 692 -47.98 -91.54 48.16
C PHE A 692 -46.61 -90.96 47.78
N TYR A 693 -45.95 -91.53 46.76
CA TYR A 693 -44.70 -90.97 46.23
C TYR A 693 -44.90 -89.60 45.56
N LEU A 694 -46.03 -89.35 44.89
CA LEU A 694 -46.36 -88.02 44.35
C LEU A 694 -46.50 -86.96 45.47
N MET A 695 -47.16 -87.31 46.58
CA MET A 695 -47.27 -86.43 47.75
C MET A 695 -45.91 -86.16 48.40
N ILE A 696 -45.02 -87.16 48.47
CA ILE A 696 -43.67 -87.02 49.02
C ILE A 696 -42.78 -86.14 48.13
N THR A 697 -42.84 -86.28 46.80
CA THR A 697 -42.02 -85.46 45.88
C THR A 697 -42.50 -84.02 45.80
N LEU A 698 -43.82 -83.77 45.78
CA LEU A 698 -44.38 -82.42 45.79
C LEU A 698 -44.13 -81.73 47.15
N GLY A 699 -44.16 -82.49 48.24
CA GLY A 699 -43.76 -82.04 49.57
C GLY A 699 -42.25 -81.72 49.67
N SER A 700 -41.37 -82.57 49.13
CA SER A 700 -39.91 -82.36 49.23
C SER A 700 -39.43 -81.17 48.41
N VAL A 701 -39.98 -80.95 47.21
CA VAL A 701 -39.71 -79.74 46.40
C VAL A 701 -40.18 -78.48 47.14
N SER A 702 -41.36 -78.52 47.76
CA SER A 702 -41.89 -77.40 48.56
C SER A 702 -41.01 -77.09 49.78
N VAL A 703 -40.53 -78.12 50.48
CA VAL A 703 -39.60 -77.97 51.62
C VAL A 703 -38.23 -77.44 51.18
N LEU A 704 -37.69 -77.91 50.06
CA LEU A 704 -36.43 -77.39 49.50
C LEU A 704 -36.54 -75.92 49.09
N PHE A 705 -37.68 -75.49 48.54
CA PHE A 705 -37.96 -74.09 48.21
C PHE A 705 -38.07 -73.20 49.46
N ILE A 706 -38.71 -73.70 50.53
CA ILE A 706 -38.76 -72.99 51.82
C ILE A 706 -37.36 -72.92 52.45
N ILE A 707 -36.56 -73.97 52.37
CA ILE A 707 -35.17 -73.98 52.86
C ILE A 707 -34.30 -73.00 52.07
N SER A 708 -34.43 -72.90 50.74
CA SER A 708 -33.63 -71.93 49.96
C SER A 708 -34.00 -70.49 50.32
N ILE A 709 -35.28 -70.19 50.55
CA ILE A 709 -35.73 -68.87 51.04
C ILE A 709 -35.16 -68.58 52.44
N ILE A 710 -35.19 -69.56 53.37
CA ILE A 710 -34.61 -69.40 54.71
C ILE A 710 -33.09 -69.20 54.65
N VAL A 711 -32.37 -69.90 53.76
CA VAL A 711 -30.93 -69.72 53.55
C VAL A 711 -30.61 -68.35 52.97
N LEU A 712 -31.40 -67.86 52.01
CA LEU A 712 -31.23 -66.51 51.46
C LEU A 712 -31.47 -65.42 52.51
N ILE A 713 -32.56 -65.54 53.30
CA ILE A 713 -32.84 -64.63 54.43
C ILE A 713 -31.72 -64.69 55.47
N ALA A 714 -31.19 -65.88 55.80
CA ALA A 714 -30.07 -66.03 56.71
C ALA A 714 -28.80 -65.36 56.17
N MET A 715 -28.43 -65.59 54.91
CA MET A 715 -27.27 -64.95 54.26
C MET A 715 -27.39 -63.42 54.18
N GLN A 716 -28.61 -62.90 54.07
CA GLN A 716 -28.89 -61.47 53.97
C GLN A 716 -28.99 -60.79 55.35
N CYS A 717 -29.30 -61.54 56.41
CA CYS A 717 -29.28 -61.07 57.80
C CYS A 717 -27.96 -61.32 58.55
N SER A 718 -27.05 -62.16 58.04
CA SER A 718 -25.79 -62.54 58.72
C SER A 718 -24.56 -61.68 58.38
N LYS A 719 -24.71 -60.42 57.99
CA LYS A 719 -23.60 -59.57 57.51
C LYS A 719 -23.55 -58.16 58.11
N SER A 720 -22.81 -58.02 59.22
CA SER A 720 -22.08 -56.81 59.63
C SER A 720 -21.26 -57.09 60.90
N PRO A 721 -20.10 -56.43 61.18
CA PRO A 721 -19.21 -55.68 60.28
C PRO A 721 -17.71 -56.10 60.39
N ASP A 722 -16.86 -55.43 59.60
CA ASP A 722 -15.45 -55.07 59.90
C ASP A 722 -14.25 -56.06 59.98
N TYR A 723 -13.12 -55.52 59.47
CA TYR A 723 -11.70 -55.68 59.88
C TYR A 723 -10.74 -56.82 59.37
N THR A 724 -9.88 -56.41 58.42
CA THR A 724 -8.39 -56.55 58.39
C THR A 724 -7.60 -57.83 57.98
N SER A 725 -7.04 -57.77 56.76
CA SER A 725 -5.58 -57.69 56.45
C SER A 725 -4.70 -58.93 56.11
N LYS A 726 -3.78 -58.70 55.16
CA LYS A 726 -2.62 -59.52 54.68
C LYS A 726 -3.02 -60.79 53.87
N TYR A 727 -2.26 -61.30 52.89
CA TYR A 727 -0.83 -61.13 52.50
C TYR A 727 -0.63 -60.93 50.96
N LEU A 728 0.60 -60.58 50.55
CA LEU A 728 1.17 -60.65 49.18
C LEU A 728 1.90 -62.01 48.96
N PRO A 729 2.46 -62.37 47.76
CA PRO A 729 2.40 -61.79 46.40
C PRO A 729 1.74 -62.82 45.39
N GLU A 730 1.79 -62.80 44.04
CA GLU A 730 2.85 -62.56 43.05
C GLU A 730 2.37 -62.20 41.61
N THR A 731 3.26 -61.49 40.91
CA THR A 731 3.55 -61.42 39.45
C THR A 731 2.48 -61.11 38.37
N ASN A 732 2.94 -60.25 37.43
CA ASN A 732 2.60 -60.13 36.00
C ASN A 732 1.45 -59.21 35.52
N TYR A 733 1.89 -57.98 35.23
CA TYR A 733 1.77 -57.25 33.94
C TYR A 733 0.44 -56.62 33.48
N ASP A 734 0.62 -55.52 32.73
CA ASP A 734 -0.30 -54.76 31.88
C ASP A 734 -1.72 -54.49 32.40
N GLY A 735 -1.83 -53.40 33.17
CA GLY A 735 -3.06 -52.62 33.27
C GLY A 735 -3.07 -51.46 32.27
N THR A 736 -4.25 -51.07 31.80
CA THR A 736 -4.53 -49.75 31.21
C THR A 736 -5.95 -49.31 31.59
N LEU A 737 -6.26 -48.02 31.34
CA LEU A 737 -7.59 -47.40 31.49
C LEU A 737 -8.16 -47.33 32.92
N CYS A 738 -7.74 -46.29 33.65
CA CYS A 738 -8.61 -45.67 34.66
C CYS A 738 -9.57 -44.70 33.97
N HIS A 739 -10.87 -44.75 34.30
CA HIS A 739 -11.76 -43.62 34.05
C HIS A 739 -11.78 -42.67 35.27
N SER A 740 -11.75 -41.38 34.96
CA SER A 740 -11.99 -40.21 35.82
C SER A 740 -12.92 -40.38 37.04
N ILE A 741 -12.56 -39.76 38.18
CA ILE A 741 -13.25 -38.55 38.73
C ILE A 741 -12.54 -38.01 40.02
N GLN A 742 -12.39 -36.67 40.06
CA GLN A 742 -12.29 -35.70 41.18
C GLN A 742 -11.95 -36.19 42.62
N TYR A 743 -11.07 -35.50 43.37
CA TYR A 743 -11.44 -34.22 44.04
C TYR A 743 -10.25 -33.29 44.38
N ARG A 744 -10.55 -32.01 44.67
CA ARG A 744 -9.60 -30.97 45.12
C ARG A 744 -9.39 -30.96 46.63
N SER A 745 -8.16 -30.70 47.10
CA SER A 745 -7.87 -29.69 48.15
C SER A 745 -6.36 -29.46 48.35
N GLY A 746 -5.96 -28.24 48.74
CA GLY A 746 -4.66 -27.95 49.36
C GLY A 746 -3.59 -27.31 48.46
N ASP A 747 -3.19 -26.08 48.81
CA ASP A 747 -2.04 -25.39 48.19
C ASP A 747 -0.69 -26.03 48.54
N LYS A 748 0.14 -26.24 47.49
CA LYS A 748 1.59 -25.92 47.49
C LYS A 748 2.17 -26.02 46.07
N ARG A 749 2.69 -24.91 45.56
CA ARG A 749 3.45 -24.88 44.31
C ARG A 749 4.87 -25.40 44.53
N TYR A 750 5.20 -26.52 43.89
CA TYR A 750 6.58 -26.84 43.49
C TYR A 750 6.61 -27.13 41.98
N MET A 751 7.68 -26.71 41.34
CA MET A 751 7.86 -26.74 39.89
C MET A 751 8.95 -27.76 39.56
N LEU A 752 8.68 -28.70 38.65
CA LEU A 752 9.67 -29.62 38.11
C LEU A 752 9.52 -29.71 36.58
N VAL A 753 10.62 -29.98 35.89
CA VAL A 753 10.78 -29.74 34.45
C VAL A 753 10.80 -31.06 33.67
N GLY A 754 10.07 -31.12 32.56
CA GLY A 754 10.09 -32.25 31.62
C GLY A 754 11.26 -32.19 30.62
N PRO A 755 11.80 -33.33 30.15
CA PRO A 755 12.97 -33.37 29.28
C PRO A 755 12.66 -33.10 27.80
N ARG A 756 13.66 -32.57 27.06
CA ARG A 756 13.67 -32.54 25.58
C ARG A 756 14.18 -33.87 25.02
N MET A 757 13.61 -34.30 23.89
CA MET A 757 14.17 -35.37 23.05
C MET A 757 15.14 -34.82 21.98
N SER A 758 15.96 -35.70 21.41
CA SER A 758 17.17 -35.38 20.64
C SER A 758 17.06 -35.60 19.12
N ILE A 759 17.93 -34.93 18.38
CA ILE A 759 18.04 -34.95 16.91
C ILE A 759 19.19 -35.87 16.45
N GLY A 760 19.04 -36.51 15.29
CA GLY A 760 20.13 -37.06 14.49
C GLY A 760 19.66 -37.41 13.08
N SER A 761 20.44 -37.23 12.00
CA SER A 761 21.83 -36.71 11.89
C SER A 761 21.97 -35.66 10.76
N THR A 762 22.81 -35.66 9.71
CA THR A 762 23.81 -36.62 9.19
C THR A 762 24.81 -35.93 8.23
N ILE A 763 26.12 -36.15 8.41
CA ILE A 763 27.25 -35.97 7.46
C ILE A 763 27.58 -34.56 6.89
N VAL A 764 28.74 -34.02 7.28
CA VAL A 764 29.69 -33.24 6.45
C VAL A 764 31.14 -33.57 6.88
N PRO A 765 32.12 -33.77 5.97
CA PRO A 765 33.54 -33.93 6.31
C PRO A 765 34.40 -32.67 6.01
N GLY A 766 35.41 -32.34 6.84
CA GLY A 766 36.26 -31.16 6.60
C GLY A 766 37.40 -30.87 7.60
N SER A 767 38.47 -31.68 7.56
CA SER A 767 39.87 -31.42 8.00
C SER A 767 40.23 -30.38 9.09
N HIS A 768 41.00 -30.85 10.09
CA HIS A 768 41.61 -30.11 11.21
C HIS A 768 42.64 -29.02 10.85
N ALA A 769 42.86 -28.09 11.77
CA ALA A 769 44.16 -27.45 12.03
C ALA A 769 44.41 -27.32 13.55
N ASN A 770 45.54 -27.84 14.05
CA ASN A 770 45.99 -27.71 15.44
C ASN A 770 47.14 -26.69 15.52
N THR A 771 47.31 -25.97 16.63
CA THR A 771 48.63 -25.49 17.11
C THR A 771 48.64 -25.20 18.62
N LEU A 772 49.36 -26.09 19.33
CA LEU A 772 50.18 -25.93 20.54
C LEU A 772 49.76 -25.02 21.72
N VAL A 773 49.76 -25.65 22.91
CA VAL A 773 49.93 -25.06 24.24
C VAL A 773 51.40 -25.21 24.68
N LEU A 774 51.98 -24.23 25.37
CA LEU A 774 53.03 -24.38 26.40
C LEU A 774 52.99 -23.16 27.38
N PRO A 775 53.48 -23.26 28.64
CA PRO A 775 53.04 -22.37 29.73
C PRO A 775 54.15 -21.51 30.39
N ASP A 776 53.89 -21.10 31.65
CA ASP A 776 54.76 -20.49 32.67
C ASP A 776 55.12 -18.99 32.58
N ARG A 777 54.52 -18.20 33.49
CA ARG A 777 55.22 -17.87 34.76
C ARG A 777 54.33 -17.26 35.85
N ARG A 778 54.66 -17.56 37.11
CA ARG A 778 54.15 -16.87 38.31
C ARG A 778 54.76 -15.47 38.47
N ARG A 779 53.96 -14.51 38.94
CA ARG A 779 54.37 -13.58 40.02
C ARG A 779 53.16 -13.02 40.78
N ASN A 780 53.42 -12.54 41.99
CA ASN A 780 52.42 -12.24 43.02
C ASN A 780 52.46 -10.76 43.45
N ASN A 781 51.33 -10.32 44.02
CA ASN A 781 51.16 -9.29 45.05
C ASN A 781 51.39 -7.79 44.73
N GLU A 782 50.34 -7.01 45.04
CA GLU A 782 50.32 -5.81 45.92
C GLU A 782 51.15 -4.55 45.58
N GLU A 783 50.73 -3.31 45.88
CA GLU A 783 49.40 -2.69 46.08
C GLU A 783 49.56 -1.14 45.89
N PRO A 784 48.83 -0.17 46.51
CA PRO A 784 48.18 0.89 45.74
C PRO A 784 48.81 2.29 45.87
N LYS A 785 48.33 3.25 45.07
CA LYS A 785 48.38 4.69 45.42
C LYS A 785 47.37 5.58 44.65
N MET A 786 46.53 6.25 45.43
CA MET A 786 45.93 7.58 45.16
C MET A 786 46.68 8.63 46.05
N PRO A 787 46.36 9.94 46.09
CA PRO A 787 45.33 10.70 45.37
C PRO A 787 45.79 12.03 44.71
N SER A 788 44.89 12.67 43.96
CA SER A 788 44.71 14.14 43.92
C SER A 788 43.27 14.47 43.48
N ALA A 789 42.77 15.68 43.73
CA ALA A 789 41.34 16.01 43.67
C ALA A 789 41.04 17.49 43.26
N ASP A 790 39.76 17.85 43.34
CA ASP A 790 39.17 19.20 43.40
C ASP A 790 39.26 20.14 42.19
N TRP A 791 38.18 20.16 41.37
CA TRP A 791 37.32 21.35 41.15
C TRP A 791 36.09 20.98 40.29
N ARG A 792 34.95 21.70 40.31
CA ARG A 792 33.97 22.09 41.35
C ARG A 792 32.90 22.97 40.65
N TYR A 793 31.70 22.41 40.44
CA TYR A 793 30.36 23.06 40.45
C TYR A 793 29.99 24.35 39.66
N SER A 794 28.73 24.35 39.16
CA SER A 794 27.78 25.49 39.04
C SER A 794 27.97 26.57 37.94
N ALA A 795 26.93 27.27 37.44
CA ALA A 795 25.49 26.98 37.31
C ALA A 795 24.76 28.03 36.41
N SER A 796 23.64 27.60 35.79
CA SER A 796 22.37 28.34 35.52
C SER A 796 22.28 29.69 34.75
N LEU A 797 21.05 29.93 34.26
CA LEU A 797 20.40 31.21 33.82
C LEU A 797 20.71 31.80 32.44
N ARG A 798 19.67 31.85 31.59
CA ARG A 798 18.76 33.03 31.45
C ARG A 798 17.41 32.64 30.84
N ALA A 799 16.43 33.55 30.91
CA ALA A 799 15.03 33.31 30.50
C ALA A 799 14.34 34.59 30.01
N GLY A 800 13.18 34.42 29.36
CA GLY A 800 12.26 35.48 28.90
C GLY A 800 12.32 35.71 27.37
N GLY A 801 11.21 35.69 26.63
CA GLY A 801 9.84 35.28 26.96
C GLY A 801 8.78 35.94 26.06
N VAL A 802 7.56 35.39 26.03
CA VAL A 802 6.25 36.09 26.07
C VAL A 802 5.14 35.02 26.29
N MET A 803 4.04 35.45 26.90
CA MET A 803 2.85 34.70 27.34
C MET A 803 1.99 34.19 26.14
N GLN A 804 0.94 33.35 26.28
CA GLN A 804 0.00 33.13 27.40
C GLN A 804 -0.50 31.68 27.53
N SER A 805 -0.87 31.29 28.76
CA SER A 805 -1.85 30.22 29.05
C SER A 805 -2.48 30.40 30.44
N SER A 806 -3.72 29.90 30.60
CA SER A 806 -4.55 29.88 31.83
C SER A 806 -5.80 29.04 31.54
N VAL A 807 -6.49 28.34 32.47
CA VAL A 807 -6.54 28.33 33.95
C VAL A 807 -6.44 26.87 34.47
N HIS A 808 -6.39 26.65 35.79
CA HIS A 808 -6.06 25.40 36.47
C HIS A 808 -7.07 25.07 37.60
N MET A 809 -7.28 23.77 37.91
CA MET A 809 -7.76 23.17 39.19
C MET A 809 -7.87 21.63 38.98
N GLU A 810 -7.45 20.68 39.83
CA GLU A 810 -7.37 20.54 41.31
C GLU A 810 -8.74 20.31 42.00
N GLU A 811 -8.93 19.38 42.97
CA GLU A 811 -7.99 18.44 43.61
C GLU A 811 -8.69 17.24 44.33
N SER A 812 -7.90 16.21 44.67
CA SER A 812 -8.04 15.34 45.87
C SER A 812 -9.19 14.30 45.97
N SER A 813 -9.34 13.67 47.15
CA SER A 813 -9.93 12.32 47.36
C SER A 813 -10.42 12.07 48.80
N VAL A 814 -11.13 10.95 49.07
CA VAL A 814 -10.96 10.02 50.25
C VAL A 814 -12.16 9.06 50.50
N MET A 815 -11.84 7.88 51.07
CA MET A 815 -12.67 6.92 51.85
C MET A 815 -13.38 5.71 51.20
N GLN A 816 -13.62 4.71 52.06
CA GLN A 816 -14.01 3.32 51.76
C GLN A 816 -15.39 2.99 52.34
N GLY A 817 -16.09 2.01 51.74
CA GLY A 817 -17.30 1.38 52.27
C GLY A 817 -17.59 0.08 51.52
N ALA A 818 -18.27 -0.90 52.12
CA ALA A 818 -18.40 -2.25 51.56
C ALA A 818 -19.78 -2.92 51.80
N GLN A 819 -20.05 -3.97 51.01
CA GLN A 819 -21.18 -4.92 51.07
C GLN A 819 -22.58 -4.42 50.63
N GLY A 820 -23.37 -5.28 49.96
CA GLY A 820 -24.84 -5.17 50.01
C GLY A 820 -25.71 -5.46 48.77
N VAL A 821 -25.65 -6.67 48.18
CA VAL A 821 -26.80 -7.49 47.74
C VAL A 821 -28.03 -6.84 47.01
N LEU A 822 -28.27 -7.27 45.76
CA LEU A 822 -29.56 -7.40 45.00
C LEU A 822 -30.63 -6.28 45.01
N VAL A 823 -31.13 -5.87 43.82
CA VAL A 823 -32.51 -6.12 43.30
C VAL A 823 -32.79 -5.37 41.98
N GLN A 824 -33.31 -6.12 40.99
CA GLN A 824 -34.21 -5.80 39.83
C GLN A 824 -34.29 -4.43 39.10
N ASN A 825 -34.34 -4.58 37.76
CA ASN A 825 -35.23 -3.94 36.75
C ASN A 825 -34.83 -2.67 35.95
N TRP A 826 -35.12 -2.80 34.64
CA TRP A 826 -35.23 -1.82 33.55
C TRP A 826 -36.63 -1.14 33.57
N PRO A 827 -37.08 -0.30 32.59
CA PRO A 827 -36.42 0.31 31.41
C PRO A 827 -36.46 1.88 31.55
N THR A 828 -36.54 2.80 30.56
CA THR A 828 -36.78 2.78 29.09
C THR A 828 -36.19 4.06 28.44
N ALA A 829 -36.00 4.06 27.12
CA ALA A 829 -35.80 5.27 26.31
C ALA A 829 -37.14 5.82 25.78
N SER A 830 -37.17 7.10 25.35
CA SER A 830 -38.38 7.77 24.89
C SER A 830 -38.87 7.29 23.52
N SER A 831 -40.19 7.35 23.31
CA SER A 831 -40.91 6.96 22.10
C SER A 831 -40.90 8.03 21.00
N ALA A 832 -41.38 7.62 19.81
CA ALA A 832 -41.89 8.49 18.77
C ALA A 832 -43.22 7.91 18.23
N ALA A 833 -44.09 8.78 17.71
CA ALA A 833 -45.41 8.50 17.10
C ALA A 833 -46.50 7.91 18.03
N ASP A 834 -47.40 8.80 18.48
CA ASP A 834 -48.75 8.46 18.93
C ASP A 834 -49.78 8.83 17.84
N ALA A 835 -50.72 7.92 17.57
CA ALA A 835 -52.01 8.21 16.93
C ALA A 835 -53.00 7.06 17.21
N GLU A 836 -53.96 7.34 18.09
CA GLU A 836 -55.31 6.74 18.30
C GLU A 836 -55.69 5.53 17.41
N GLY A 837 -56.18 4.38 17.90
CA GLY A 837 -56.79 4.02 19.19
C GLY A 837 -58.22 3.46 18.95
N GLY A 838 -58.70 2.37 19.57
CA GLY A 838 -58.11 1.41 20.51
C GLY A 838 -59.13 0.30 20.88
N GLU A 839 -58.90 -0.42 21.99
CA GLU A 839 -59.90 -1.21 22.78
C GLU A 839 -60.58 -2.46 22.16
N VAL A 840 -60.77 -3.62 22.84
CA VAL A 840 -60.29 -4.14 24.15
C VAL A 840 -60.06 -5.67 24.12
N SER A 841 -59.30 -6.15 25.12
CA SER A 841 -58.96 -7.53 25.59
C SER A 841 -60.17 -8.47 25.94
N PRO A 842 -59.99 -9.69 26.53
CA PRO A 842 -58.78 -10.50 26.82
C PRO A 842 -58.87 -12.03 26.48
N PRO A 843 -57.76 -12.80 26.60
CA PRO A 843 -57.77 -14.26 26.72
C PRO A 843 -57.66 -14.75 28.20
N MET A 844 -58.22 -15.92 28.52
CA MET A 844 -58.11 -16.59 29.84
C MET A 844 -58.39 -18.11 29.75
N GLY A 845 -57.71 -18.92 30.57
CA GLY A 845 -58.17 -20.26 30.97
C GLY A 845 -57.59 -21.47 30.20
N ALA A 846 -56.93 -22.37 30.93
CA ALA A 846 -56.43 -23.66 30.43
C ALA A 846 -57.49 -24.78 30.42
N GLY A 847 -57.28 -25.87 29.69
CA GLY A 847 -58.16 -27.06 29.75
C GLY A 847 -57.92 -28.19 28.74
N VAL A 848 -56.88 -29.01 28.98
CA VAL A 848 -56.83 -30.50 28.93
C VAL A 848 -57.66 -31.30 27.89
N ASP A 849 -57.00 -32.33 27.31
CA ASP A 849 -57.50 -33.51 26.57
C ASP A 849 -58.20 -33.34 25.20
N SER A 850 -57.50 -33.72 24.12
CA SER A 850 -57.94 -34.80 23.20
C SER A 850 -56.90 -35.12 22.11
N ASN A 851 -56.76 -36.40 21.75
CA ASN A 851 -55.85 -36.85 20.70
C ASN A 851 -56.43 -36.62 19.29
N SER A 852 -55.90 -35.65 18.54
CA SER A 852 -55.91 -35.70 17.07
C SER A 852 -54.77 -34.87 16.49
N TRP A 853 -53.92 -35.49 15.67
CA TRP A 853 -52.93 -34.77 14.87
C TRP A 853 -53.59 -34.30 13.56
N HIS A 854 -53.36 -33.04 13.19
CA HIS A 854 -53.79 -32.48 11.91
C HIS A 854 -52.63 -31.71 11.30
N PHE A 855 -52.09 -32.24 10.20
CA PHE A 855 -51.10 -31.52 9.40
C PHE A 855 -51.78 -30.37 8.66
N ARG A 856 -51.34 -29.14 8.93
CA ARG A 856 -51.59 -27.98 8.05
C ARG A 856 -50.27 -27.54 7.44
N TYR A 857 -50.19 -27.56 6.12
CA TYR A 857 -49.12 -26.88 5.39
C TYR A 857 -49.26 -25.36 5.58
N GLY A 858 -48.14 -24.67 5.80
CA GLY A 858 -48.11 -23.21 5.92
C GLY A 858 -48.30 -22.50 4.58
N PRO A 859 -48.83 -21.26 4.56
CA PRO A 859 -48.96 -20.48 3.34
C PRO A 859 -47.59 -19.95 2.87
N GLY A 860 -47.21 -20.29 1.64
CA GLY A 860 -46.02 -19.73 0.99
C GLY A 860 -46.22 -18.30 0.50
N GLY A 861 -45.14 -17.50 0.51
CA GLY A 861 -45.13 -16.15 -0.05
C GLY A 861 -45.18 -16.12 -1.59
N PRO A 862 -45.55 -14.98 -2.20
CA PRO A 862 -45.75 -14.88 -3.65
C PRO A 862 -44.43 -14.72 -4.42
N GLY A 863 -44.21 -15.51 -5.49
CA GLY A 863 -43.00 -15.31 -6.32
C GLY A 863 -42.74 -16.24 -7.51
N ALA A 864 -43.41 -17.40 -7.67
CA ALA A 864 -43.13 -18.30 -8.80
C ALA A 864 -44.38 -19.10 -9.24
N PRO A 865 -44.52 -19.46 -10.54
CA PRO A 865 -45.61 -20.29 -11.03
C PRO A 865 -45.34 -21.80 -10.79
N PRO A 866 -46.24 -22.54 -10.12
CA PRO A 866 -46.09 -23.99 -9.95
C PRO A 866 -46.39 -24.74 -11.25
N GLN A 867 -45.69 -25.85 -11.48
CA GLN A 867 -45.85 -26.68 -12.68
C GLN A 867 -47.08 -27.60 -12.58
N HIS A 868 -47.82 -27.76 -13.69
CA HIS A 868 -48.92 -28.71 -13.79
C HIS A 868 -48.42 -30.14 -14.04
N LEU A 869 -48.62 -31.03 -13.06
CA LEU A 869 -48.65 -32.48 -13.30
C LEU A 869 -50.03 -32.90 -13.85
N LYS A 870 -50.06 -34.01 -14.60
CA LYS A 870 -51.27 -34.54 -15.26
C LYS A 870 -51.86 -35.72 -14.47
N PRO A 871 -53.18 -35.94 -14.50
CA PRO A 871 -53.76 -37.18 -13.97
C PRO A 871 -53.28 -38.38 -14.79
N GLY A 872 -52.61 -39.35 -14.15
CA GLY A 872 -52.25 -40.64 -14.75
C GLY A 872 -50.80 -41.11 -14.61
N GLU A 873 -49.90 -40.32 -14.03
CA GLU A 873 -48.51 -40.74 -13.76
C GLU A 873 -48.36 -41.25 -12.32
N VAL A 874 -47.69 -42.40 -12.15
CA VAL A 874 -47.45 -43.06 -10.86
C VAL A 874 -45.94 -43.02 -10.57
N PRO A 875 -45.49 -42.50 -9.40
CA PRO A 875 -44.09 -42.54 -9.02
C PRO A 875 -43.57 -43.99 -8.89
N PRO A 876 -42.36 -44.31 -9.39
CA PRO A 876 -41.87 -45.69 -9.47
C PRO A 876 -41.28 -46.22 -8.14
N GLU A 877 -41.90 -45.90 -7.00
CA GLU A 877 -41.43 -46.33 -5.67
C GLU A 877 -42.60 -46.46 -4.66
N ALA A 878 -43.48 -47.43 -4.91
CA ALA A 878 -44.56 -47.81 -4.00
C ALA A 878 -44.91 -49.30 -4.18
N PHE A 879 -44.26 -50.18 -3.40
CA PHE A 879 -44.60 -51.60 -3.38
C PHE A 879 -45.91 -51.85 -2.64
N ILE A 880 -46.79 -52.66 -3.23
CA ILE A 880 -48.03 -53.10 -2.61
C ILE A 880 -47.70 -54.22 -1.62
N ILE A 881 -48.07 -54.04 -0.33
CA ILE A 881 -47.97 -55.10 0.68
C ILE A 881 -49.13 -56.08 0.50
N PRO A 882 -48.89 -57.37 0.17
CA PRO A 882 -49.93 -58.38 0.18
C PRO A 882 -50.06 -59.01 1.57
N GLY A 883 -51.24 -58.96 2.17
CA GLY A 883 -51.58 -59.79 3.34
C GLY A 883 -51.72 -59.05 4.68
N SER A 884 -52.77 -58.25 4.84
CA SER A 884 -53.39 -58.05 6.16
C SER A 884 -54.91 -57.81 6.03
N PRO A 885 -55.76 -58.38 6.90
CA PRO A 885 -57.22 -58.27 6.79
C PRO A 885 -57.75 -56.98 7.43
N ALA A 886 -57.70 -55.87 6.69
CA ALA A 886 -58.31 -54.62 7.11
C ALA A 886 -59.85 -54.71 7.13
N ILE A 887 -60.46 -54.72 8.32
CA ILE A 887 -61.93 -54.76 8.48
C ILE A 887 -62.53 -53.38 8.17
N ILE A 888 -62.98 -53.19 6.93
CA ILE A 888 -63.64 -51.95 6.50
C ILE A 888 -65.07 -51.89 7.03
N SER A 889 -65.27 -51.16 8.13
CA SER A 889 -66.61 -50.89 8.69
C SER A 889 -67.32 -49.78 7.90
N ILE A 890 -68.09 -50.16 6.87
CA ILE A 890 -68.87 -49.21 6.07
C ILE A 890 -69.99 -48.61 6.93
N ARG A 891 -69.85 -47.32 7.30
CA ARG A 891 -71.00 -46.51 7.71
C ARG A 891 -71.53 -45.74 6.50
N GLN A 892 -72.76 -46.06 6.10
CA GLN A 892 -73.52 -45.24 5.16
C GLN A 892 -73.78 -43.87 5.78
N ASN A 893 -73.71 -42.82 4.98
CA ASN A 893 -74.39 -41.57 5.23
C ASN A 893 -75.05 -41.12 3.92
N GLN A 894 -76.24 -40.51 4.01
CA GLN A 894 -77.13 -40.32 2.84
C GLN A 894 -77.00 -38.91 2.23
N GLY A 895 -77.35 -38.81 0.95
CA GLY A 895 -77.42 -37.56 0.18
C GLY A 895 -76.37 -37.52 -0.95
N GLY A 896 -76.74 -37.36 -2.23
CA GLY A 896 -78.07 -37.35 -2.83
C GLY A 896 -78.12 -36.46 -4.06
N GLU A 897 -78.61 -36.99 -5.19
CA GLU A 897 -78.74 -36.33 -6.50
C GLU A 897 -77.36 -35.97 -7.14
N ASP A 898 -77.14 -36.07 -8.45
CA ASP A 898 -78.04 -36.28 -9.59
C ASP A 898 -77.52 -37.39 -10.54
N ASP A 899 -78.43 -38.12 -11.19
CA ASP A 899 -78.10 -39.09 -12.25
C ASP A 899 -78.05 -38.42 -13.63
N LYS A 900 -76.98 -38.71 -14.40
CA LYS A 900 -77.06 -38.87 -15.87
C LYS A 900 -75.83 -39.57 -16.44
N SER A 901 -76.07 -40.73 -17.04
CA SER A 901 -75.16 -41.36 -18.00
C SER A 901 -75.13 -40.57 -19.32
N ASP A 902 -74.10 -40.80 -20.15
CA ASP A 902 -74.34 -41.58 -21.38
C ASP A 902 -73.07 -41.94 -22.19
N PHE A 903 -73.07 -43.21 -22.61
CA PHE A 903 -72.42 -43.85 -23.77
C PHE A 903 -70.96 -43.54 -24.17
N ILE A 904 -70.13 -44.59 -24.01
CA ILE A 904 -68.93 -44.87 -24.81
C ILE A 904 -69.34 -45.14 -26.27
N THR A 905 -68.57 -44.62 -27.24
CA THR A 905 -68.48 -45.23 -28.59
C THR A 905 -67.05 -45.20 -29.14
N PHE A 906 -66.56 -46.37 -29.58
CA PHE A 906 -65.37 -46.49 -30.44
C PHE A 906 -65.80 -46.55 -31.91
N GLY A 907 -65.18 -45.76 -32.79
CA GLY A 907 -65.50 -45.73 -34.23
C GLY A 907 -64.24 -45.56 -35.10
N LYS A 908 -64.06 -46.43 -36.09
CA LYS A 908 -62.92 -46.41 -37.03
C LYS A 908 -63.20 -45.57 -38.28
N LYS A 909 -62.17 -44.92 -38.84
CA LYS A 909 -61.71 -45.02 -40.25
C LYS A 909 -60.41 -44.20 -40.45
N GLU A 910 -59.41 -44.67 -41.21
CA GLU A 910 -59.21 -44.52 -42.67
C GLU A 910 -59.41 -43.06 -43.18
N GLU A 911 -58.58 -42.49 -44.06
CA GLU A 911 -57.76 -43.13 -45.11
C GLU A 911 -56.46 -42.34 -45.49
N ALA A 912 -55.58 -43.01 -46.24
CA ALA A 912 -54.23 -42.66 -46.68
C ALA A 912 -53.95 -41.28 -47.36
N LYS A 913 -52.66 -40.89 -47.37
CA LYS A 913 -51.86 -40.82 -48.63
C LYS A 913 -50.32 -40.71 -48.48
N LYS A 914 -49.64 -41.45 -49.39
CA LYS A 914 -48.33 -41.25 -50.07
C LYS A 914 -47.22 -40.45 -49.33
N LYS A 915 -46.08 -41.04 -48.94
CA LYS A 915 -44.97 -41.69 -49.71
C LYS A 915 -43.81 -40.76 -50.15
N LYS A 916 -42.61 -41.14 -49.69
CA LYS A 916 -41.30 -41.19 -50.40
C LYS A 916 -40.44 -39.92 -50.62
N LYS A 917 -39.22 -40.00 -50.03
CA LYS A 917 -37.87 -39.93 -50.66
C LYS A 917 -37.38 -38.63 -51.35
N LYS A 918 -36.06 -38.34 -51.44
CA LYS A 918 -34.84 -38.73 -50.64
C LYS A 918 -33.63 -37.94 -51.20
N LYS A 919 -32.68 -37.58 -50.31
CA LYS A 919 -31.21 -37.58 -50.50
C LYS A 919 -30.52 -36.78 -51.65
N LYS A 920 -29.49 -36.03 -51.21
CA LYS A 920 -28.07 -36.02 -51.67
C LYS A 920 -27.55 -35.00 -52.72
N GLU A 921 -26.56 -34.24 -52.25
CA GLU A 921 -25.20 -34.02 -52.81
C GLU A 921 -24.91 -33.16 -54.07
N LYS A 922 -23.97 -32.22 -53.84
CA LYS A 922 -22.69 -31.96 -54.56
C LYS A 922 -22.57 -30.90 -55.67
N LYS A 923 -21.62 -29.99 -55.35
CA LYS A 923 -20.43 -29.54 -56.13
C LYS A 923 -20.47 -28.23 -56.94
N ASP A 924 -19.34 -27.53 -56.75
CA ASP A 924 -18.59 -26.65 -57.65
C ASP A 924 -19.31 -25.55 -58.45
N LYS A 925 -18.98 -24.29 -58.12
CA LYS A 925 -18.16 -23.49 -59.05
C LYS A 925 -17.31 -22.44 -58.33
N LYS A 926 -16.34 -21.90 -59.07
CA LYS A 926 -15.28 -20.98 -58.64
C LYS A 926 -15.22 -19.82 -59.63
N ASP A 927 -15.30 -18.60 -59.12
CA ASP A 927 -14.78 -17.33 -59.66
C ASP A 927 -15.42 -16.19 -58.83
N LYS A 928 -14.93 -14.94 -58.75
CA LYS A 928 -13.59 -14.33 -58.92
C LYS A 928 -13.78 -12.85 -58.62
N GLY A 929 -13.23 -12.33 -57.52
CA GLY A 929 -13.55 -10.97 -57.04
C GLY A 929 -12.47 -10.38 -56.12
N LYS A 930 -11.59 -9.60 -56.74
CA LYS A 930 -10.74 -8.53 -56.21
C LYS A 930 -11.21 -7.24 -56.94
N ASP A 931 -11.04 -6.02 -56.48
CA ASP A 931 -10.33 -5.44 -55.32
C ASP A 931 -11.01 -4.08 -54.97
N ASP A 932 -10.51 -3.37 -53.95
CA ASP A 932 -10.73 -1.95 -53.62
C ASP A 932 -12.16 -1.50 -53.22
N GLY A 933 -12.37 -0.51 -52.33
CA GLY A 933 -11.42 0.27 -51.51
C GLY A 933 -12.16 1.28 -50.60
N ASP A 934 -11.43 1.84 -49.62
CA ASP A 934 -11.68 3.05 -48.82
C ASP A 934 -13.09 3.36 -48.23
N GLU A 935 -13.30 3.00 -46.96
CA GLU A 935 -13.47 3.96 -45.82
C GLU A 935 -13.18 3.27 -44.47
#